data_AF-A0A7C4YUR7-F1
#
_entry.id   AF-A0A7C4YUR7-F1
#
_cell.length_a   1.000
_cell.length_b   1.000
_cell.length_c   1.000
_cell.angle_alpha   90.00
_cell.angle_beta   90.00
_cell.angle_gamma   90.00
#
_symmetry.space_group_name_H-M   'P 1'
#
loop_
_entity.id
_entity.type
_entity.pdbx_description
1 polymer ?
#
loop_
_entity_poly.entity_id
_entity_poly.type
_entity_poly.pdbx_seq_one_letter_code
_entity_poly.pdbx_strand_id
1 'polypeptide(L)'
;MCYSAEFFARSARGNSRFCILPAESHSWHSSKLLKLSVFTQLMGGNAFHPIPGFCRASNCIVFLTFRSPPAIPRVLVIAMALVCLIRNRVRSSSKCEPRYANRAVKLHPLPLSYGAAFRGKSPLPSLFHVGKIGRVEKSKHGIASVCPSCYDCPVFQLRWASGPGKDIMRVALLSHNARYGDAIGRQVAAKAAFFRDRGADVRVYVECGRQLHPTLDPYALVVDDATPLNDIAADIRACDLAIVEFGHHYRLAEILPLLAGARVRTIFDYHGVTPPEFAAGNGEALRAGQRWRALAWFADEITVHSRFMKRELQEATGVPPTRITVAPLSMTPTVDSFSSPRFLQCRTGQAGAEFALFVGRVAPNKRLPILIEALARLREERPRLHVAIIGDDSGAYRSEAARCMSVARELGVAERIHFLGSVSDADLAGAYASADLFVMPSVHEGFCMPVIEAMEHGLPVIASRATALPETLAGAGLLFEPDDAVDLARQMRRALQPNADPAPRPKRLAVVAARYGVDVVGGAERSLQTIARSLAENGWEVEVFTTGPADSYSNDQGIRIWSFARDHVHPPSLAEAQRIGPTGVCDEEAARRFFELAPGSRKLIGQLQDRIAEFAAIITGPYCSRLAVQVVEAFPQKTVLVPCFHDEPLAKTKLVRDIFREIAGVLYHSPEERELAQIELGISHPNASVIGTALERATFSSERTASNRPYLLYAGRFCREKNLPLLLDWQRRYEADRPGRFEFHFIGEGGFPIPATLPWNNRGLLSEKEKSAAIASASAVIQLSCNESLSLVALEAWQHSVPVLAHRECAVLAGMIERANGGACAGTYEEFRERLDSLFEQPELWRQLGRQGRAMVRDEFESTEAFAQRIDGVLSNMATSLAEQMRRRGRERAGWFQSENWERFFSMQVDRILHLEPLAIEEKAVIRPRGGLTSFVLEPNTRKVSVEIENCGSAPLAPSLPGARVVWTVLSTLGGEAATPPSATRLPGWLLPGQVTSVFLRVKLSAVPGEYRLGLALRREDAPAPELHECDVEYLLLLEAKTPATADSAVLDRLRSALAEVEKLQDLPDGYSDVSTGPFAKFKQQIKERLLHQFKTAYVDVLSRQQSEWNRQVGLVLHELAESVALLERSAVAEQSSEKSSELSSLVARLRRGVRSAVTKIESLEERIERLEALVDQKSPARTQE
;
A
#
# COMPACT_ATOMS: atom_id res chain seq x y z
N MET A 1 34.22 18.04 -12.97
CA MET A 1 34.86 19.04 -13.85
C MET A 1 35.00 18.44 -15.24
N CYS A 2 35.01 19.32 -16.24
CA CYS A 2 34.97 19.11 -17.68
C CYS A 2 36.03 18.19 -18.34
N TYR A 3 35.62 17.62 -19.49
CA TYR A 3 36.32 17.50 -20.78
C TYR A 3 37.49 16.50 -21.00
N SER A 4 37.19 15.53 -21.88
CA SER A 4 37.94 15.06 -23.07
C SER A 4 39.41 15.46 -23.31
N ALA A 5 40.21 14.47 -23.75
CA ALA A 5 41.03 14.57 -24.98
C ALA A 5 41.51 13.18 -25.46
N GLU A 6 41.19 12.80 -26.69
CA GLU A 6 41.95 11.81 -27.46
C GLU A 6 43.22 12.48 -28.06
N PHE A 7 44.33 11.74 -28.22
CA PHE A 7 45.22 11.73 -29.41
C PHE A 7 46.56 11.03 -29.10
N PHE A 8 46.83 9.87 -29.71
CA PHE A 8 47.78 9.76 -30.84
C PHE A 8 47.80 8.32 -31.41
N ALA A 9 48.09 8.20 -32.70
CA ALA A 9 48.05 6.94 -33.45
C ALA A 9 49.42 6.58 -34.05
N ARG A 10 49.49 5.36 -34.66
CA ARG A 10 50.56 4.84 -35.56
C ARG A 10 51.85 4.37 -34.85
N SER A 11 52.58 3.34 -35.31
CA SER A 11 52.34 2.32 -36.38
C SER A 11 53.50 1.29 -36.47
N ALA A 12 53.21 0.02 -36.74
CA ALA A 12 54.03 -0.95 -37.53
C ALA A 12 53.36 -2.36 -37.46
N ARG A 13 52.72 -2.86 -38.53
CA ARG A 13 53.27 -3.66 -39.66
C ARG A 13 53.80 -5.05 -39.28
N GLY A 14 53.12 -6.10 -39.76
CA GLY A 14 53.59 -7.48 -39.67
C GLY A 14 52.55 -8.56 -40.03
N ASN A 15 52.38 -8.78 -41.33
CA ASN A 15 52.11 -10.08 -41.99
C ASN A 15 52.41 -11.36 -41.16
N SER A 16 51.73 -12.51 -41.34
CA SER A 16 50.66 -12.91 -42.28
C SER A 16 50.23 -14.38 -42.09
N ARG A 17 49.16 -14.78 -42.79
CA ARG A 17 48.73 -16.14 -43.20
C ARG A 17 47.81 -16.97 -42.28
N PHE A 18 46.66 -17.29 -42.88
CA PHE A 18 45.75 -18.39 -42.59
C PHE A 18 46.43 -19.77 -42.65
N CYS A 19 45.88 -20.73 -41.90
CA CYS A 19 45.50 -22.05 -42.43
C CYS A 19 44.30 -22.61 -41.65
N ILE A 20 43.37 -23.25 -42.38
CA ILE A 20 42.19 -23.98 -41.88
C ILE A 20 42.32 -25.43 -42.42
N LEU A 21 41.61 -26.38 -41.78
CA LEU A 21 41.29 -27.77 -42.21
C LEU A 21 42.11 -28.88 -41.50
N PRO A 22 41.56 -30.11 -41.36
CA PRO A 22 40.13 -30.46 -41.18
C PRO A 22 39.91 -31.56 -40.11
N ALA A 23 38.66 -32.04 -39.99
CA ALA A 23 38.28 -33.24 -39.25
C ALA A 23 38.02 -34.44 -40.19
N GLU A 24 38.29 -35.67 -39.73
CA GLU A 24 37.78 -36.98 -40.19
C GLU A 24 38.19 -38.00 -39.09
N SER A 25 37.29 -38.59 -38.29
CA SER A 25 36.39 -39.73 -38.54
C SER A 25 37.07 -41.11 -38.60
N HIS A 26 36.80 -42.00 -37.63
CA HIS A 26 36.41 -43.39 -37.88
C HIS A 26 35.87 -44.12 -36.63
N SER A 27 34.96 -45.04 -36.90
CA SER A 27 33.98 -45.74 -36.06
C SER A 27 34.45 -47.12 -35.53
N TRP A 28 33.63 -47.72 -34.64
CA TRP A 28 33.26 -49.16 -34.51
C TRP A 28 33.24 -49.78 -33.08
N HIS A 29 32.01 -50.14 -32.67
CA HIS A 29 31.56 -51.35 -31.93
C HIS A 29 32.22 -51.92 -30.65
N SER A 30 31.49 -51.74 -29.54
CA SER A 30 30.68 -52.78 -28.84
C SER A 30 31.29 -53.83 -27.87
N SER A 31 30.50 -54.06 -26.80
CA SER A 31 30.17 -55.39 -26.19
C SER A 31 30.97 -55.95 -24.99
N LYS A 32 30.19 -56.41 -23.98
CA LYS A 32 30.46 -57.51 -22.99
C LYS A 32 31.48 -57.25 -21.87
N LEU A 33 31.46 -57.91 -20.70
CA LEU A 33 30.43 -58.61 -19.88
C LEU A 33 31.13 -59.03 -18.55
N LEU A 34 30.42 -59.03 -17.40
CA LEU A 34 30.53 -59.93 -16.21
C LEU A 34 29.93 -59.16 -14.99
N LYS A 35 28.75 -59.46 -14.42
CA LYS A 35 28.13 -60.67 -13.81
C LYS A 35 28.58 -61.01 -12.37
N LEU A 36 27.57 -61.40 -11.58
CA LEU A 36 27.56 -62.06 -10.25
C LEU A 36 27.82 -61.16 -9.02
N SER A 37 27.16 -61.32 -7.86
CA SER A 37 25.86 -61.98 -7.55
C SER A 37 25.40 -61.75 -6.09
N VAL A 38 24.16 -61.26 -5.92
CA VAL A 38 23.01 -61.77 -5.11
C VAL A 38 23.16 -62.22 -3.62
N PHE A 39 22.04 -62.09 -2.87
CA PHE A 39 21.67 -62.59 -1.51
C PHE A 39 22.17 -61.76 -0.29
N THR A 40 21.37 -61.38 0.74
CA THR A 40 19.89 -61.31 0.98
C THR A 40 19.59 -60.66 2.35
N GLN A 41 18.44 -59.99 2.50
CA GLN A 41 17.36 -60.19 3.53
C GLN A 41 17.69 -60.75 4.95
N LEU A 42 16.99 -60.45 6.07
CA LEU A 42 15.59 -59.98 6.30
C LEU A 42 15.33 -59.59 7.80
N MET A 43 14.22 -58.88 8.06
CA MET A 43 13.37 -58.80 9.29
C MET A 43 13.68 -57.91 10.52
N GLY A 44 12.63 -57.18 10.96
CA GLY A 44 12.35 -56.71 12.34
C GLY A 44 12.87 -55.30 12.70
N GLY A 45 12.13 -54.41 13.36
CA GLY A 45 10.73 -54.42 13.84
C GLY A 45 10.56 -53.60 15.15
N ASN A 46 9.59 -52.68 15.19
CA ASN A 46 9.04 -51.97 16.37
C ASN A 46 9.92 -51.01 17.22
N ALA A 47 9.75 -49.71 16.94
CA ALA A 47 9.13 -48.67 17.80
C ALA A 47 9.45 -48.45 19.31
N PHE A 48 9.42 -47.15 19.67
CA PHE A 48 9.25 -46.49 20.99
C PHE A 48 10.45 -46.18 21.94
N HIS A 49 10.72 -44.86 22.01
CA HIS A 49 11.19 -43.96 23.09
C HIS A 49 10.90 -44.32 24.59
N PRO A 50 11.39 -43.57 25.62
CA PRO A 50 12.45 -42.52 25.70
C PRO A 50 13.37 -42.60 26.99
N ILE A 51 14.08 -41.49 27.30
CA ILE A 51 14.56 -41.00 28.63
C ILE A 51 16.09 -41.13 28.95
N PRO A 52 16.76 -40.12 29.57
CA PRO A 52 18.23 -39.98 29.59
C PRO A 52 18.89 -40.05 30.99
N GLY A 53 20.24 -40.07 31.07
CA GLY A 53 20.94 -39.79 32.34
C GLY A 53 22.46 -40.04 32.45
N PHE A 54 23.24 -38.94 32.44
CA PHE A 54 24.41 -38.64 33.30
C PHE A 54 25.79 -39.37 33.22
N CYS A 55 26.84 -38.52 33.07
CA CYS A 55 28.23 -38.62 33.59
C CYS A 55 29.20 -39.71 33.02
N ARG A 56 30.53 -39.51 32.92
CA ARG A 56 31.44 -38.31 32.88
C ARG A 56 32.87 -38.81 32.51
N ALA A 57 33.85 -37.90 32.35
CA ALA A 57 35.32 -38.13 32.22
C ALA A 57 35.81 -38.63 30.82
N SER A 58 37.00 -38.23 30.28
CA SER A 58 38.03 -37.29 30.76
C SER A 58 38.97 -36.78 29.65
N ASN A 59 39.46 -35.54 29.83
CA ASN A 59 40.79 -34.94 29.51
C ASN A 59 41.52 -35.12 28.15
N CYS A 60 41.76 -33.96 27.52
CA CYS A 60 43.05 -33.41 27.05
C CYS A 60 44.01 -34.22 26.14
N ILE A 61 44.42 -33.60 25.02
CA ILE A 61 45.78 -33.01 24.84
C ILE A 61 45.78 -32.02 23.66
N VAL A 62 46.66 -31.01 23.73
CA VAL A 62 46.86 -29.94 22.73
C VAL A 62 47.93 -30.33 21.72
N PHE A 63 47.76 -29.95 20.44
CA PHE A 63 48.90 -29.65 19.58
C PHE A 63 48.68 -28.37 18.76
N LEU A 64 49.69 -27.49 18.78
CA LEU A 64 49.78 -26.27 17.99
C LEU A 64 50.45 -26.56 16.64
N THR A 65 49.98 -25.94 15.56
CA THR A 65 50.79 -25.69 14.36
C THR A 65 50.57 -24.28 13.82
N PHE A 66 51.60 -23.46 13.92
CA PHE A 66 51.73 -22.19 13.20
C PHE A 66 51.94 -22.44 11.69
N ARG A 67 51.45 -21.54 10.84
CA ARG A 67 52.18 -21.16 9.61
C ARG A 67 52.17 -19.64 9.42
N SER A 68 53.37 -19.11 9.22
CA SER A 68 53.71 -17.69 9.11
C SER A 68 53.47 -17.14 7.69
N PRO A 69 53.42 -15.80 7.51
CA PRO A 69 53.34 -15.17 6.18
C PRO A 69 54.64 -15.36 5.37
N PRO A 70 54.59 -15.19 4.03
CA PRO A 70 55.79 -15.20 3.20
C PRO A 70 56.66 -13.97 3.47
N ALA A 71 57.90 -14.20 3.87
CA ALA A 71 58.89 -13.15 4.12
C ALA A 71 59.71 -12.80 2.87
N ILE A 72 60.14 -11.54 2.82
CA ILE A 72 61.01 -10.92 1.81
C ILE A 72 62.49 -11.35 2.01
N PRO A 73 63.26 -11.52 0.93
CA PRO A 73 64.70 -11.17 0.88
C PRO A 73 64.89 -9.84 0.10
N ARG A 74 65.43 -8.74 0.68
CA ARG A 74 66.85 -8.44 0.98
C ARG A 74 67.73 -8.54 -0.30
N VAL A 75 68.50 -7.55 -0.76
CA VAL A 75 69.24 -6.42 -0.12
C VAL A 75 69.53 -5.24 -1.12
N LEU A 76 69.93 -4.05 -0.60
CA LEU A 76 70.59 -2.88 -1.25
C LEU A 76 69.63 -1.92 -2.02
N VAL A 77 69.70 -0.58 -1.92
CA VAL A 77 70.85 0.36 -1.95
C VAL A 77 70.63 1.64 -1.07
N ILE A 78 71.67 2.02 -0.29
CA ILE A 78 72.27 3.36 0.03
C ILE A 78 71.36 4.62 -0.16
N ALA A 79 71.20 5.58 0.78
CA ALA A 79 72.25 6.43 1.38
C ALA A 79 71.89 7.13 2.73
N MET A 80 72.92 7.73 3.36
CA MET A 80 72.85 8.57 4.57
C MET A 80 72.85 10.09 4.28
N ALA A 81 72.19 10.84 5.18
CA ALA A 81 72.56 12.18 5.73
C ALA A 81 72.66 13.45 4.86
N LEU A 82 72.20 14.57 5.47
CA LEU A 82 72.37 16.04 5.27
C LEU A 82 70.99 16.75 5.24
N VAL A 83 70.78 17.97 5.78
CA VAL A 83 71.55 18.85 6.69
C VAL A 83 70.58 19.81 7.42
N CYS A 84 71.00 20.49 8.49
CA CYS A 84 70.18 21.46 9.23
C CYS A 84 70.28 22.91 8.72
N LEU A 85 69.27 23.72 9.08
CA LEU A 85 69.32 25.18 9.37
C LEU A 85 69.60 26.18 8.23
N ILE A 86 68.65 27.09 8.00
CA ILE A 86 68.76 28.58 8.01
C ILE A 86 67.46 29.19 7.41
N ARG A 87 66.91 30.36 7.71
CA ARG A 87 66.77 31.26 8.89
C ARG A 87 66.11 32.56 8.37
N ASN A 88 64.85 32.82 8.71
CA ASN A 88 64.18 34.15 8.87
C ASN A 88 64.20 35.26 7.78
N ARG A 89 63.20 36.16 7.95
CA ARG A 89 63.12 37.61 7.56
C ARG A 89 62.53 37.96 6.17
N VAL A 90 61.74 39.05 6.00
CA VAL A 90 60.90 39.89 6.92
C VAL A 90 60.10 40.92 6.07
N ARG A 91 59.03 41.53 6.63
CA ARG A 91 58.29 42.75 6.15
C ARG A 91 57.44 42.60 4.86
N SER A 92 56.40 43.43 4.60
CA SER A 92 55.44 44.20 5.45
C SER A 92 54.50 45.03 4.55
N SER A 93 53.46 45.65 5.16
CA SER A 93 52.65 46.78 4.64
C SER A 93 51.49 46.42 3.70
N SER A 94 50.29 47.04 3.79
CA SER A 94 49.78 47.98 4.81
C SER A 94 48.26 48.25 4.71
N LYS A 95 47.63 48.50 5.87
CA LYS A 95 46.57 49.50 6.19
C LYS A 95 45.38 49.66 5.19
N CYS A 96 44.11 49.60 5.61
CA CYS A 96 43.45 50.62 6.45
C CYS A 96 42.06 50.18 7.00
N GLU A 97 41.75 50.64 8.21
CA GLU A 97 40.40 50.85 8.82
C GLU A 97 39.65 52.04 8.14
N PRO A 98 38.36 52.45 8.43
CA PRO A 98 37.64 52.35 9.75
C PRO A 98 36.07 52.26 9.81
N ARG A 99 35.54 51.92 11.02
CA ARG A 99 34.32 52.41 11.76
C ARG A 99 32.92 52.42 11.05
N TYR A 100 31.73 52.37 11.70
CA TYR A 100 31.22 52.70 13.04
C TYR A 100 30.17 51.64 13.51
N ALA A 101 30.11 51.23 14.80
CA ALA A 101 29.16 51.66 15.88
C ALA A 101 27.65 51.61 15.53
N ASN A 102 26.70 51.12 16.34
CA ASN A 102 26.53 50.97 17.81
C ASN A 102 25.73 49.66 18.14
N ARG A 103 25.27 49.26 19.34
CA ARG A 103 25.14 49.76 20.75
C ARG A 103 25.16 48.49 21.68
N ALA A 104 25.84 48.47 22.83
CA ALA A 104 25.30 48.54 24.21
C ALA A 104 23.96 47.79 24.50
N VAL A 105 23.80 47.00 25.57
CA VAL A 105 23.89 47.42 27.00
C VAL A 105 24.18 46.27 28.01
N LYS A 106 25.13 46.53 28.93
CA LYS A 106 25.37 46.06 30.32
C LYS A 106 25.60 44.56 30.69
N LEU A 107 26.55 44.41 31.63
CA LEU A 107 26.96 43.22 32.40
C LEU A 107 27.16 43.64 33.88
N HIS A 108 27.38 42.63 34.77
CA HIS A 108 27.89 42.67 36.15
C HIS A 108 26.91 42.94 37.34
N PRO A 109 27.23 42.49 38.59
CA PRO A 109 28.35 41.61 39.05
C PRO A 109 28.03 40.50 40.12
N LEU A 110 28.79 39.37 40.07
CA LEU A 110 29.49 38.62 41.18
C LEU A 110 28.70 38.15 42.46
N PRO A 111 29.29 37.36 43.42
CA PRO A 111 30.66 36.85 43.58
C PRO A 111 30.85 35.33 43.88
N LEU A 112 32.13 34.92 44.00
CA LEU A 112 32.65 33.62 44.43
C LEU A 112 32.68 33.40 45.96
N SER A 113 32.78 32.14 46.38
CA SER A 113 33.63 31.66 47.51
C SER A 113 34.05 30.19 47.24
N TYR A 114 35.34 29.85 47.12
CA TYR A 114 36.30 29.44 48.18
C TYR A 114 35.83 28.25 49.06
N GLY A 115 36.56 27.12 49.20
CA GLY A 115 37.82 26.68 48.56
C GLY A 115 38.43 25.41 49.20
N ALA A 116 39.55 24.91 48.64
CA ALA A 116 40.41 23.79 49.12
C ALA A 116 39.78 22.36 49.10
N ALA A 117 40.52 21.24 48.96
CA ALA A 117 41.97 21.01 48.95
C ALA A 117 42.44 19.94 47.92
N PHE A 118 43.76 19.81 47.78
CA PHE A 118 44.50 19.04 46.74
C PHE A 118 44.72 17.54 47.04
N ARG A 119 45.22 16.82 46.00
CA ARG A 119 45.85 15.46 45.95
C ARG A 119 44.89 14.29 45.68
N GLY A 120 45.14 13.38 44.72
CA GLY A 120 46.17 13.34 43.66
C GLY A 120 46.36 11.96 43.01
N LYS A 121 47.05 11.93 41.86
CA LYS A 121 47.60 10.77 41.11
C LYS A 121 46.62 9.78 40.42
N SER A 122 46.80 9.66 39.11
CA SER A 122 46.50 8.50 38.24
C SER A 122 47.32 7.25 38.66
N PRO A 123 47.13 6.02 38.08
CA PRO A 123 46.35 5.66 36.88
C PRO A 123 45.51 4.34 37.00
N LEU A 124 45.03 3.84 35.84
CA LEU A 124 44.70 2.44 35.49
C LEU A 124 45.77 1.42 36.04
N PRO A 125 45.51 0.08 36.16
CA PRO A 125 44.65 -0.73 35.28
C PRO A 125 43.94 -2.01 35.87
N SER A 126 43.11 -2.63 35.01
CA SER A 126 42.98 -4.10 34.76
C SER A 126 42.63 -5.16 35.84
N LEU A 127 41.79 -6.10 35.38
CA LEU A 127 41.80 -7.57 35.59
C LEU A 127 41.12 -8.21 36.83
N PHE A 128 40.14 -9.04 36.49
CA PHE A 128 39.56 -10.18 37.21
C PHE A 128 40.40 -10.83 38.33
N HIS A 129 39.76 -11.07 39.48
CA HIS A 129 39.92 -12.37 40.16
C HIS A 129 38.67 -12.81 40.94
N VAL A 130 38.38 -14.11 40.85
CA VAL A 130 37.27 -14.78 41.55
C VAL A 130 37.70 -15.07 42.99
N GLY A 131 37.03 -14.43 43.95
CA GLY A 131 37.27 -14.59 45.40
C GLY A 131 36.24 -15.50 46.06
N LYS A 132 36.71 -16.43 46.91
CA LYS A 132 35.87 -17.45 47.57
C LYS A 132 34.94 -16.88 48.64
N ILE A 133 33.86 -17.64 48.87
CA ILE A 133 32.92 -17.54 50.00
C ILE A 133 33.65 -17.29 51.33
N GLY A 134 33.34 -16.15 51.96
CA GLY A 134 33.75 -15.79 53.32
C GLY A 134 32.59 -15.95 54.31
N ARG A 135 32.90 -16.27 55.57
CA ARG A 135 31.90 -16.53 56.63
C ARG A 135 31.10 -15.29 57.01
N VAL A 136 29.86 -15.55 57.43
CA VAL A 136 28.96 -14.61 58.10
C VAL A 136 29.54 -14.14 59.43
N GLU A 137 29.67 -12.83 59.62
CA GLU A 137 29.58 -12.20 60.94
C GLU A 137 28.26 -11.44 61.07
N LYS A 138 27.62 -11.57 62.23
CA LYS A 138 26.30 -10.97 62.49
C LYS A 138 26.45 -9.51 62.96
N SER A 139 26.10 -8.55 62.11
CA SER A 139 25.64 -7.24 62.59
C SER A 139 24.12 -7.19 62.58
N LYS A 140 23.53 -6.89 63.74
CA LYS A 140 22.09 -6.61 63.86
C LYS A 140 21.77 -5.35 63.05
N HIS A 141 20.75 -5.40 62.20
CA HIS A 141 19.63 -4.45 62.02
C HIS A 141 18.83 -4.92 60.79
N GLY A 142 17.50 -4.86 60.86
CA GLY A 142 16.63 -5.63 59.95
C GLY A 142 16.52 -5.05 58.53
N ILE A 143 16.80 -5.89 57.53
CA ILE A 143 16.30 -5.76 56.15
C ILE A 143 15.69 -7.12 55.80
N ALA A 144 14.53 -7.11 55.12
CA ALA A 144 13.80 -8.33 54.78
C ALA A 144 14.64 -9.25 53.87
N SER A 145 14.79 -10.51 54.27
CA SER A 145 15.44 -11.54 53.47
C SER A 145 14.55 -11.94 52.28
N VAL A 146 14.91 -11.51 51.07
CA VAL A 146 14.33 -12.05 49.84
C VAL A 146 14.80 -13.51 49.69
N CYS A 147 13.87 -14.41 49.36
CA CYS A 147 14.17 -15.83 49.22
C CYS A 147 15.07 -16.09 48.00
N PRO A 148 16.12 -16.93 48.09
CA PRO A 148 16.93 -17.31 46.93
C PRO A 148 16.15 -18.00 45.80
N SER A 149 14.93 -18.50 46.05
CA SER A 149 14.06 -19.11 45.03
C SER A 149 13.32 -18.10 44.14
N CYS A 150 13.55 -16.78 44.30
CA CYS A 150 12.87 -15.75 43.50
C CYS A 150 13.59 -15.41 42.18
N TYR A 151 14.81 -15.89 41.95
CA TYR A 151 15.57 -15.64 40.71
C TYR A 151 15.05 -16.42 39.49
N ASP A 152 14.36 -17.53 39.71
CA ASP A 152 13.71 -18.34 38.64
C ASP A 152 12.28 -17.89 38.34
N CYS A 153 11.84 -16.73 38.84
CA CYS A 153 10.54 -16.15 38.52
C CYS A 153 10.64 -15.31 37.23
N PRO A 154 9.88 -15.64 36.15
CA PRO A 154 9.91 -14.87 34.89
C PRO A 154 9.66 -13.37 35.11
N VAL A 155 8.76 -13.03 36.04
CA VAL A 155 8.39 -11.65 36.39
C VAL A 155 9.55 -10.82 36.95
N PHE A 156 10.57 -11.45 37.54
CA PHE A 156 11.78 -10.74 38.01
C PHE A 156 12.80 -10.48 36.89
N GLN A 157 12.81 -11.27 35.81
CA GLN A 157 13.62 -10.98 34.62
C GLN A 157 13.02 -9.85 33.78
N LEU A 158 11.70 -9.61 33.88
CA LEU A 158 11.02 -8.59 33.10
C LEU A 158 11.46 -7.15 33.39
N ARG A 159 11.94 -6.79 34.59
CA ARG A 159 12.16 -5.36 34.92
C ARG A 159 13.39 -4.77 34.24
N TRP A 160 13.28 -3.59 33.62
CA TRP A 160 14.46 -2.80 33.24
C TRP A 160 15.31 -2.51 34.48
N ALA A 161 16.63 -2.70 34.39
CA ALA A 161 17.52 -2.49 35.53
C ALA A 161 17.45 -1.03 36.01
N SER A 162 17.14 -0.81 37.29
CA SER A 162 17.10 0.52 37.91
C SER A 162 18.51 1.06 38.21
N GLY A 163 19.32 1.16 37.15
CA GLY A 163 20.64 1.78 37.16
C GLY A 163 20.58 3.31 37.04
N PRO A 164 21.58 4.04 37.56
CA PRO A 164 21.64 5.50 37.47
C PRO A 164 22.09 5.97 36.08
N GLY A 165 21.16 5.98 35.12
CA GLY A 165 21.35 6.58 33.79
C GLY A 165 20.02 7.12 33.28
N LYS A 166 19.87 8.45 33.24
CA LYS A 166 18.64 9.12 32.76
C LYS A 166 18.61 9.34 31.24
N ASP A 167 19.70 9.00 30.54
CA ASP A 167 19.98 9.46 29.18
C ASP A 167 20.09 8.30 28.15
N ILE A 168 19.67 7.08 28.50
CA ILE A 168 19.67 5.92 27.59
C ILE A 168 18.24 5.65 27.12
N MET A 169 18.01 5.73 25.80
CA MET A 169 16.73 5.38 25.18
C MET A 169 16.40 3.90 25.39
N ARG A 170 15.16 3.60 25.76
CA ARG A 170 14.65 2.23 25.92
C ARG A 170 13.63 1.89 24.85
N VAL A 171 13.83 0.75 24.19
CA VAL A 171 12.98 0.29 23.08
C VAL A 171 12.48 -1.13 23.30
N ALA A 172 11.16 -1.31 23.21
CA ALA A 172 10.52 -2.62 23.13
C ALA A 172 10.12 -2.93 21.68
N LEU A 173 10.52 -4.09 21.16
CA LEU A 173 9.99 -4.64 19.91
C LEU A 173 9.10 -5.83 20.26
N LEU A 174 7.89 -5.90 19.71
CA LEU A 174 6.89 -6.92 20.01
C LEU A 174 6.47 -7.62 18.71
N SER A 175 6.49 -8.95 18.69
CA SER A 175 6.06 -9.73 17.54
C SER A 175 5.51 -11.09 17.98
N HIS A 176 4.68 -11.75 17.16
CA HIS A 176 4.33 -13.15 17.38
C HIS A 176 5.58 -14.05 17.36
N ASN A 177 6.50 -13.79 16.42
CA ASN A 177 7.78 -14.49 16.31
C ASN A 177 8.84 -13.56 15.70
N ALA A 178 10.12 -13.90 15.86
CA ALA A 178 11.20 -13.25 15.12
C ALA A 178 12.12 -14.30 14.48
N ARG A 179 11.55 -15.08 13.54
CA ARG A 179 12.17 -16.27 12.96
C ARG A 179 13.29 -15.93 11.95
N TYR A 180 14.39 -16.67 12.01
CA TYR A 180 15.44 -16.63 10.99
C TYR A 180 14.93 -17.12 9.63
N GLY A 181 15.22 -16.36 8.57
CA GLY A 181 14.84 -16.72 7.19
C GLY A 181 13.41 -16.34 6.79
N ASP A 182 12.67 -15.57 7.58
CA ASP A 182 11.46 -14.88 7.13
C ASP A 182 11.56 -13.35 7.20
N ALA A 183 10.62 -12.67 6.55
CA ALA A 183 10.66 -11.22 6.39
C ALA A 183 10.45 -10.47 7.72
N ILE A 184 9.58 -10.95 8.62
CA ILE A 184 9.27 -10.27 9.88
C ILE A 184 10.46 -10.40 10.83
N GLY A 185 11.03 -11.60 10.97
CA GLY A 185 12.22 -11.81 11.79
C GLY A 185 13.43 -11.00 11.32
N ARG A 186 13.62 -10.85 10.00
CA ARG A 186 14.64 -9.95 9.43
C ARG A 186 14.37 -8.47 9.75
N GLN A 187 13.12 -7.99 9.70
CA GLN A 187 12.80 -6.60 10.09
C GLN A 187 13.01 -6.34 11.58
N VAL A 188 12.59 -7.25 12.46
CA VAL A 188 12.83 -7.13 13.91
C VAL A 188 14.34 -7.09 14.19
N ALA A 189 15.13 -7.91 13.49
CA ALA A 189 16.59 -7.89 13.59
C ALA A 189 17.20 -6.57 13.10
N ALA A 190 16.73 -6.02 11.98
CA ALA A 190 17.20 -4.73 11.44
C ALA A 190 16.87 -3.55 12.38
N LYS A 191 15.64 -3.49 12.92
CA LYS A 191 15.24 -2.47 13.91
C LYS A 191 16.03 -2.61 15.21
N ALA A 192 16.23 -3.83 15.71
CA ALA A 192 17.02 -4.06 16.91
C ALA A 192 18.49 -3.62 16.73
N ALA A 193 19.09 -3.86 15.56
CA ALA A 193 20.43 -3.36 15.22
C ALA A 193 20.45 -1.82 15.17
N PHE A 194 19.54 -1.20 14.41
CA PHE A 194 19.44 0.26 14.27
C PHE A 194 19.50 1.00 15.61
N PHE A 195 18.70 0.56 16.59
CA PHE A 195 18.63 1.15 17.92
C PHE A 195 19.88 0.83 18.78
N ARG A 196 20.35 -0.42 18.77
CA ARG A 196 21.53 -0.84 19.55
C ARG A 196 22.82 -0.16 19.09
N ASP A 197 23.01 0.00 17.78
CA ASP A 197 24.18 0.66 17.21
C ASP A 197 24.21 2.17 17.51
N ARG A 198 23.05 2.72 17.92
CA ARG A 198 22.87 4.09 18.43
C ARG A 198 22.87 4.18 19.97
N GLY A 199 23.18 3.07 20.67
CA GLY A 199 23.36 3.03 22.13
C GLY A 199 22.08 2.87 22.95
N ALA A 200 20.94 2.54 22.32
CA ALA A 200 19.70 2.25 23.05
C ALA A 200 19.73 0.88 23.74
N ASP A 201 18.99 0.77 24.85
CA ASP A 201 18.71 -0.49 25.53
C ASP A 201 17.45 -1.12 24.88
N VAL A 202 17.60 -2.30 24.27
CA VAL A 202 16.59 -2.90 23.38
C VAL A 202 16.18 -4.27 23.90
N ARG A 203 14.87 -4.50 23.96
CA ARG A 203 14.27 -5.80 24.29
C ARG A 203 13.29 -6.23 23.21
N VAL A 204 13.27 -7.53 22.92
CA VAL A 204 12.38 -8.12 21.92
C VAL A 204 11.46 -9.13 22.59
N TYR A 205 10.16 -8.86 22.62
CA TYR A 205 9.14 -9.74 23.19
C TYR A 205 8.55 -10.58 22.06
N VAL A 206 8.64 -11.90 22.17
CA VAL A 206 8.08 -12.86 21.20
C VAL A 206 7.24 -13.92 21.88
N GLU A 207 6.12 -14.34 21.29
CA GLU A 207 5.37 -15.50 21.81
C GLU A 207 6.03 -16.83 21.39
N CYS A 208 6.61 -16.85 20.19
CA CYS A 208 7.19 -18.05 19.60
C CYS A 208 8.69 -17.86 19.33
N GLY A 209 9.53 -18.40 20.24
CA GLY A 209 11.00 -18.45 20.07
C GLY A 209 11.51 -19.51 19.10
N ARG A 210 10.64 -20.18 18.32
CA ARG A 210 11.05 -21.28 17.43
C ARG A 210 11.85 -20.75 16.24
N GLN A 211 13.09 -21.21 16.11
CA GLN A 211 14.04 -20.74 15.08
C GLN A 211 14.26 -19.21 15.14
N LEU A 212 14.38 -18.64 16.35
CA LEU A 212 14.68 -17.23 16.58
C LEU A 212 15.91 -16.77 15.77
N HIS A 213 15.87 -15.53 15.29
CA HIS A 213 16.98 -14.90 14.58
C HIS A 213 18.24 -14.85 15.46
N PRO A 214 19.42 -15.38 15.03
CA PRO A 214 20.59 -15.52 15.91
C PRO A 214 21.10 -14.21 16.53
N THR A 215 20.90 -13.07 15.87
CA THR A 215 21.28 -11.74 16.39
C THR A 215 20.33 -11.19 17.47
N LEU A 216 19.15 -11.79 17.63
CA LEU A 216 18.14 -11.39 18.61
C LEU A 216 18.18 -12.22 19.90
N ASP A 217 18.76 -13.43 19.86
CA ASP A 217 18.86 -14.35 21.00
C ASP A 217 19.32 -13.70 22.33
N PRO A 218 20.30 -12.79 22.38
CA PRO A 218 20.72 -12.16 23.64
C PRO A 218 19.74 -11.12 24.21
N TYR A 219 18.69 -10.77 23.47
CA TYR A 219 17.76 -9.67 23.78
C TYR A 219 16.28 -10.08 23.69
N ALA A 220 16.02 -11.35 23.34
CA ALA A 220 14.68 -11.88 23.14
C ALA A 220 14.13 -12.50 24.43
N LEU A 221 12.92 -12.09 24.79
CA LEU A 221 12.13 -12.65 25.88
C LEU A 221 10.97 -13.41 25.25
N VAL A 222 10.97 -14.74 25.43
CA VAL A 222 9.84 -15.59 25.01
C VAL A 222 8.73 -15.46 26.07
N VAL A 223 7.62 -14.87 25.67
CA VAL A 223 6.43 -14.65 26.51
C VAL A 223 5.50 -15.84 26.36
N ASP A 224 5.14 -16.48 27.48
CA ASP A 224 4.15 -17.55 27.50
C ASP A 224 2.72 -17.03 27.71
N ASP A 225 1.73 -17.91 27.44
CA ASP A 225 0.31 -17.61 27.64
C ASP A 225 -0.06 -17.38 29.12
N ALA A 226 0.76 -17.86 30.06
CA ALA A 226 0.54 -17.72 31.50
C ALA A 226 0.92 -16.32 32.02
N THR A 227 1.92 -15.67 31.40
CA THR A 227 2.41 -14.35 31.79
C THR A 227 1.31 -13.29 31.56
N PRO A 228 0.85 -12.54 32.58
CA PRO A 228 -0.22 -11.55 32.44
C PRO A 228 0.20 -10.36 31.56
N LEU A 229 -0.64 -9.98 30.58
CA LEU A 229 -0.38 -8.81 29.72
C LEU A 229 -0.23 -7.51 30.51
N ASN A 230 -0.87 -7.38 31.68
CA ASN A 230 -0.73 -6.22 32.55
C ASN A 230 0.68 -6.03 33.11
N ASP A 231 1.40 -7.13 33.40
CA ASP A 231 2.76 -7.09 33.94
C ASP A 231 3.76 -6.68 32.85
N ILE A 232 3.58 -7.21 31.64
CA ILE A 232 4.35 -6.81 30.45
C ILE A 232 4.07 -5.35 30.11
N ALA A 233 2.80 -4.90 30.19
CA ALA A 233 2.43 -3.51 29.95
C ALA A 233 3.06 -2.56 31.00
N ALA A 234 3.17 -3.00 32.25
CA ALA A 234 3.84 -2.23 33.30
C ALA A 234 5.34 -2.02 33.01
N ASP A 235 6.02 -3.02 32.44
CA ASP A 235 7.43 -2.87 32.04
C ASP A 235 7.59 -1.98 30.78
N ILE A 236 6.74 -2.18 29.76
CA ILE A 236 6.82 -1.41 28.51
C ILE A 236 6.45 0.07 28.70
N ARG A 237 5.60 0.40 29.68
CA ARG A 237 5.35 1.81 30.08
C ARG A 237 6.60 2.54 30.61
N ALA A 238 7.69 1.83 30.93
CA ALA A 238 8.97 2.40 31.32
C ALA A 238 9.95 2.60 30.14
N CYS A 239 9.54 2.27 28.92
CA CYS A 239 10.25 2.53 27.67
C CYS A 239 9.95 3.94 27.12
N ASP A 240 10.79 4.40 26.20
CA ASP A 240 10.53 5.60 25.40
C ASP A 240 9.74 5.25 24.13
N LEU A 241 10.01 4.08 23.53
CA LEU A 241 9.38 3.59 22.30
C LEU A 241 8.99 2.11 22.41
N ALA A 242 7.83 1.75 21.86
CA ALA A 242 7.40 0.38 21.64
C ALA A 242 6.90 0.18 20.20
N ILE A 243 7.35 -0.88 19.52
CA ILE A 243 6.97 -1.21 18.14
C ILE A 243 6.30 -2.58 18.12
N VAL A 244 5.09 -2.67 17.56
CA VAL A 244 4.30 -3.90 17.46
C VAL A 244 4.22 -4.33 15.99
N GLU A 245 4.86 -5.44 15.65
CA GLU A 245 4.84 -6.03 14.30
C GLU A 245 3.53 -6.80 14.10
N PHE A 246 2.69 -6.42 13.14
CA PHE A 246 1.37 -7.04 12.94
C PHE A 246 1.18 -7.57 11.51
N GLY A 247 1.16 -8.90 11.36
CA GLY A 247 0.76 -9.61 10.13
C GLY A 247 -0.39 -10.62 10.30
N HIS A 248 -0.78 -10.90 11.55
CA HIS A 248 -1.92 -11.72 11.97
C HIS A 248 -2.21 -11.42 13.45
N HIS A 249 -3.30 -11.95 14.01
CA HIS A 249 -3.60 -11.79 15.43
C HIS A 249 -2.69 -12.69 16.28
N TYR A 250 -2.21 -12.10 17.37
CA TYR A 250 -1.49 -12.77 18.45
C TYR A 250 -1.72 -12.01 19.76
N ARG A 251 -1.67 -12.71 20.90
CA ARG A 251 -2.07 -12.22 22.23
C ARG A 251 -1.25 -11.02 22.70
N LEU A 252 0.05 -11.00 22.43
CA LEU A 252 0.95 -9.91 22.83
C LEU A 252 0.62 -8.57 22.12
N ALA A 253 -0.02 -8.59 20.93
CA ALA A 253 -0.50 -7.36 20.28
C ALA A 253 -1.65 -6.68 21.03
N GLU A 254 -2.40 -7.43 21.87
CA GLU A 254 -3.50 -6.93 22.69
C GLU A 254 -3.06 -5.98 23.82
N ILE A 255 -1.75 -5.75 23.94
CA ILE A 255 -1.16 -4.81 24.89
C ILE A 255 -1.39 -3.34 24.50
N LEU A 256 -1.64 -3.04 23.23
CA LEU A 256 -1.76 -1.66 22.73
C LEU A 256 -2.82 -0.81 23.47
N PRO A 257 -4.05 -1.29 23.70
CA PRO A 257 -5.03 -0.62 24.57
C PRO A 257 -4.53 -0.32 25.99
N LEU A 258 -3.59 -1.10 26.54
CA LEU A 258 -3.00 -0.88 27.85
C LEU A 258 -1.86 0.17 27.84
N LEU A 259 -1.29 0.46 26.67
CA LEU A 259 -0.23 1.45 26.46
C LEU A 259 -0.77 2.80 25.94
N ALA A 260 -1.97 2.82 25.37
CA ALA A 260 -2.57 4.01 24.79
C ALA A 260 -2.68 5.16 25.83
N GLY A 261 -2.25 6.36 25.44
CA GLY A 261 -2.19 7.53 26.32
C GLY A 261 -1.06 7.51 27.37
N ALA A 262 -0.22 6.47 27.43
CA ALA A 262 0.96 6.45 28.29
C ALA A 262 2.13 7.27 27.70
N ARG A 263 3.16 7.52 28.52
CA ARG A 263 4.37 8.26 28.08
C ARG A 263 5.13 7.55 26.95
N VAL A 264 5.25 6.22 27.02
CA VAL A 264 5.86 5.41 25.94
C VAL A 264 5.16 5.72 24.63
N ARG A 265 5.93 5.97 23.56
CA ARG A 265 5.39 6.19 22.22
C ARG A 265 5.22 4.83 21.54
N THR A 266 4.15 4.65 20.77
CA THR A 266 3.78 3.35 20.20
C THR A 266 3.67 3.39 18.68
N ILE A 267 4.28 2.40 18.03
CA ILE A 267 4.17 2.16 16.58
C ILE A 267 3.44 0.84 16.35
N PHE A 268 2.36 0.87 15.57
CA PHE A 268 1.77 -0.33 14.97
C PHE A 268 2.34 -0.49 13.57
N ASP A 269 3.22 -1.48 13.36
CA ASP A 269 3.81 -1.73 12.04
C ASP A 269 3.10 -2.88 11.34
N TYR A 270 2.39 -2.56 10.26
CA TYR A 270 1.41 -3.42 9.62
C TYR A 270 1.95 -4.05 8.33
N HIS A 271 2.15 -5.36 8.39
CA HIS A 271 2.72 -6.21 7.33
C HIS A 271 1.68 -6.78 6.35
N GLY A 272 0.41 -6.43 6.52
CA GLY A 272 -0.71 -6.95 5.72
C GLY A 272 -1.21 -8.31 6.23
N VAL A 273 -2.53 -8.49 6.31
CA VAL A 273 -3.13 -9.78 6.66
C VAL A 273 -3.54 -10.52 5.39
N THR A 274 -2.97 -11.70 5.16
CA THR A 274 -3.36 -12.51 3.99
C THR A 274 -4.85 -12.90 4.08
N PRO A 275 -5.64 -12.75 2.99
CA PRO A 275 -7.06 -13.10 3.01
C PRO A 275 -7.31 -14.59 3.36
N PRO A 276 -8.28 -14.92 4.23
CA PRO A 276 -8.56 -16.28 4.70
C PRO A 276 -8.85 -17.32 3.62
N GLU A 277 -9.36 -16.91 2.46
CA GLU A 277 -9.60 -17.76 1.28
C GLU A 277 -8.31 -18.36 0.68
N PHE A 278 -7.15 -17.80 1.02
CA PHE A 278 -5.84 -18.34 0.64
C PHE A 278 -5.16 -19.16 1.76
N ALA A 279 -5.87 -19.46 2.85
CA ALA A 279 -5.31 -20.16 4.00
C ALA A 279 -4.80 -21.57 3.65
N ALA A 280 -3.56 -21.85 4.01
CA ALA A 280 -2.99 -23.21 3.98
C ALA A 280 -3.40 -23.99 5.25
N GLY A 281 -4.68 -23.99 5.60
CA GLY A 281 -5.21 -24.59 6.84
C GLY A 281 -5.14 -23.70 8.09
N ASN A 282 -4.80 -22.42 7.96
CA ASN A 282 -4.71 -21.44 9.06
C ASN A 282 -5.79 -20.34 9.02
N GLY A 283 -6.96 -20.64 8.44
CA GLY A 283 -7.99 -19.65 8.11
C GLY A 283 -8.51 -18.84 9.30
N GLU A 284 -8.63 -19.44 10.48
CA GLU A 284 -9.11 -18.73 11.66
C GLU A 284 -8.10 -17.70 12.19
N ALA A 285 -6.80 -17.98 12.12
CA ALA A 285 -5.76 -17.01 12.49
C ALA A 285 -5.74 -15.80 11.53
N LEU A 286 -6.07 -16.01 10.26
CA LEU A 286 -6.21 -14.93 9.27
C LEU A 286 -7.50 -14.12 9.50
N ARG A 287 -8.65 -14.77 9.77
CA ARG A 287 -9.90 -14.10 10.16
C ARG A 287 -9.77 -13.34 11.48
N ALA A 288 -9.03 -13.88 12.45
CA ALA A 288 -8.63 -13.16 13.65
C ALA A 288 -7.78 -11.94 13.25
N GLY A 289 -6.68 -12.12 12.51
CA GLY A 289 -5.85 -11.03 12.01
C GLY A 289 -6.65 -9.89 11.38
N GLN A 290 -7.60 -10.19 10.49
CA GLN A 290 -8.46 -9.19 9.84
C GLN A 290 -9.34 -8.41 10.82
N ARG A 291 -9.96 -9.09 11.80
CA ARG A 291 -10.77 -8.47 12.88
C ARG A 291 -9.91 -7.61 13.81
N TRP A 292 -8.71 -8.06 14.13
CA TRP A 292 -7.82 -7.44 15.12
C TRP A 292 -7.01 -6.25 14.57
N ARG A 293 -7.13 -5.92 13.27
CA ARG A 293 -6.57 -4.68 12.68
C ARG A 293 -7.02 -3.40 13.39
N ALA A 294 -8.17 -3.43 14.05
CA ALA A 294 -8.66 -2.32 14.88
C ALA A 294 -7.68 -1.90 16.00
N LEU A 295 -6.73 -2.78 16.40
CA LEU A 295 -5.65 -2.43 17.34
C LEU A 295 -4.81 -1.23 16.88
N ALA A 296 -4.72 -0.97 15.57
CA ALA A 296 -4.02 0.17 15.00
C ALA A 296 -4.49 1.53 15.58
N TRP A 297 -5.75 1.64 15.97
CA TRP A 297 -6.30 2.86 16.57
C TRP A 297 -5.62 3.27 17.88
N PHE A 298 -5.05 2.33 18.64
CA PHE A 298 -4.45 2.56 19.95
C PHE A 298 -2.97 2.93 19.91
N ALA A 299 -2.32 2.86 18.73
CA ALA A 299 -0.91 3.24 18.57
C ALA A 299 -0.76 4.73 18.20
N ASP A 300 0.24 5.43 18.76
CA ASP A 300 0.47 6.85 18.46
C ASP A 300 0.76 7.08 16.96
N GLU A 301 1.50 6.17 16.33
CA GLU A 301 1.69 6.13 14.87
C GLU A 301 1.46 4.73 14.27
N ILE A 302 1.03 4.67 13.02
CA ILE A 302 0.94 3.45 12.23
C ILE A 302 1.94 3.51 11.08
N THR A 303 2.69 2.41 10.90
CA THR A 303 3.56 2.18 9.76
C THR A 303 2.95 1.12 8.86
N VAL A 304 3.07 1.30 7.55
CA VAL A 304 2.75 0.31 6.52
C VAL A 304 3.85 0.35 5.45
N HIS A 305 4.05 -0.75 4.72
CA HIS A 305 5.12 -0.82 3.70
C HIS A 305 4.66 -0.62 2.25
N SER A 306 3.39 -0.31 2.01
CA SER A 306 2.87 0.01 0.68
C SER A 306 1.61 0.88 0.75
N ARG A 307 1.33 1.64 -0.33
CA ARG A 307 0.05 2.35 -0.53
C ARG A 307 -1.12 1.39 -0.61
N PHE A 308 -0.91 0.18 -1.13
CA PHE A 308 -1.89 -0.90 -1.06
C PHE A 308 -2.28 -1.20 0.39
N MET A 309 -1.33 -1.47 1.28
CA MET A 309 -1.61 -1.74 2.69
C MET A 309 -2.14 -0.52 3.44
N LYS A 310 -1.75 0.70 3.06
CA LYS A 310 -2.37 1.94 3.55
C LYS A 310 -3.87 1.94 3.28
N ARG A 311 -4.27 1.77 2.01
CA ARG A 311 -5.69 1.70 1.60
C ARG A 311 -6.43 0.55 2.29
N GLU A 312 -5.86 -0.65 2.27
CA GLU A 312 -6.45 -1.84 2.89
C GLU A 312 -6.75 -1.61 4.38
N LEU A 313 -5.80 -1.05 5.14
CA LEU A 313 -5.98 -0.76 6.56
C LEU A 313 -7.03 0.33 6.78
N GLN A 314 -7.02 1.39 5.98
CA GLN A 314 -8.00 2.48 6.05
C GLN A 314 -9.42 1.99 5.75
N GLU A 315 -9.62 1.26 4.66
CA GLU A 315 -10.91 0.68 4.26
C GLU A 315 -11.44 -0.30 5.33
N ALA A 316 -10.56 -1.06 5.96
CA ALA A 316 -10.92 -2.04 6.99
C ALA A 316 -11.19 -1.44 8.39
N THR A 317 -10.64 -0.26 8.71
CA THR A 317 -10.63 0.24 10.10
C THR A 317 -11.06 1.70 10.27
N GLY A 318 -11.20 2.47 9.19
CA GLY A 318 -11.55 3.90 9.24
C GLY A 318 -10.47 4.81 9.82
N VAL A 319 -9.25 4.33 10.10
CA VAL A 319 -8.18 5.14 10.68
C VAL A 319 -7.83 6.32 9.74
N PRO A 320 -7.66 7.55 10.26
CA PRO A 320 -7.29 8.71 9.46
C PRO A 320 -5.98 8.53 8.66
N PRO A 321 -5.93 8.93 7.37
CA PRO A 321 -4.74 8.81 6.51
C PRO A 321 -3.51 9.53 7.05
N THR A 322 -3.71 10.53 7.92
CA THR A 322 -2.67 11.33 8.57
C THR A 322 -1.90 10.59 9.66
N ARG A 323 -2.44 9.48 10.20
CA ARG A 323 -1.77 8.62 11.18
C ARG A 323 -0.98 7.46 10.57
N ILE A 324 -1.07 7.27 9.24
CA ILE A 324 -0.49 6.12 8.53
C ILE A 324 0.66 6.57 7.65
N THR A 325 1.89 6.22 8.05
CA THR A 325 3.13 6.44 7.29
C THR A 325 3.40 5.25 6.38
N VAL A 326 3.65 5.51 5.09
CA VAL A 326 4.18 4.49 4.17
C VAL A 326 5.71 4.52 4.27
N ALA A 327 6.31 3.44 4.77
CA ALA A 327 7.75 3.32 5.04
C ALA A 327 8.31 2.08 4.31
N PRO A 328 9.40 2.20 3.52
CA PRO A 328 10.02 1.06 2.87
C PRO A 328 10.52 0.02 3.89
N LEU A 329 10.53 -1.24 3.50
CA LEU A 329 11.18 -2.30 4.27
C LEU A 329 12.71 -2.22 4.11
N SER A 330 13.46 -2.49 5.20
CA SER A 330 14.91 -2.60 5.10
C SER A 330 15.29 -3.84 4.30
N MET A 331 16.19 -3.68 3.32
CA MET A 331 16.96 -4.79 2.78
C MET A 331 18.28 -4.90 3.56
N THR A 332 18.65 -6.11 3.98
CA THR A 332 20.04 -6.41 4.37
C THR A 332 20.74 -6.96 3.13
N PRO A 333 21.88 -6.37 2.69
CA PRO A 333 22.61 -6.89 1.53
C PRO A 333 22.97 -8.37 1.72
N THR A 334 22.66 -9.20 0.73
CA THR A 334 23.17 -10.59 0.73
C THR A 334 24.68 -10.59 0.54
N VAL A 335 25.37 -11.21 1.50
CA VAL A 335 26.83 -11.13 1.76
C VAL A 335 27.72 -11.16 0.51
N ASP A 336 28.68 -10.24 0.43
CA ASP A 336 29.83 -10.25 -0.50
C ASP A 336 30.53 -11.62 -0.52
N SER A 337 30.13 -12.52 -1.43
CA SER A 337 30.75 -13.84 -1.55
C SER A 337 30.39 -14.58 -2.85
N PHE A 338 31.32 -14.55 -3.80
CA PHE A 338 31.51 -15.50 -4.93
C PHE A 338 30.35 -16.50 -5.21
N SER A 339 29.23 -16.01 -5.73
CA SER A 339 28.15 -16.86 -6.19
C SER A 339 28.53 -17.54 -7.52
N SER A 340 28.38 -18.86 -7.59
CA SER A 340 28.62 -19.59 -8.83
C SER A 340 27.48 -19.31 -9.82
N PRO A 341 27.75 -18.81 -11.04
CA PRO A 341 26.72 -18.55 -12.05
C PRO A 341 26.06 -19.83 -12.62
N ARG A 342 26.33 -20.99 -12.01
CA ARG A 342 25.74 -22.29 -12.34
C ARG A 342 25.12 -23.00 -11.12
N PHE A 343 24.89 -22.30 -10.01
CA PHE A 343 24.36 -22.91 -8.78
C PHE A 343 23.07 -23.71 -9.04
N LEU A 344 22.06 -23.13 -9.70
CA LEU A 344 20.81 -23.84 -10.02
C LEU A 344 21.04 -25.05 -10.95
N GLN A 345 21.91 -24.93 -11.95
CA GLN A 345 22.28 -26.05 -12.85
C GLN A 345 22.91 -27.21 -12.06
N CYS A 346 23.82 -26.91 -11.13
CA CYS A 346 24.46 -27.91 -10.27
C CYS A 346 23.48 -28.53 -9.26
N ARG A 347 22.59 -27.72 -8.66
CA ARG A 347 21.64 -28.17 -7.63
C ARG A 347 20.51 -29.05 -8.19
N THR A 348 20.13 -28.85 -9.45
CA THR A 348 19.05 -29.57 -10.15
C THR A 348 19.54 -30.65 -11.13
N GLY A 349 20.86 -30.69 -11.40
CA GLY A 349 21.46 -31.57 -12.41
C GLY A 349 21.23 -31.15 -13.87
N GLN A 350 20.62 -29.98 -14.13
CA GLN A 350 20.25 -29.52 -15.47
C GLN A 350 21.36 -28.63 -16.08
N ALA A 351 22.38 -29.26 -16.67
CA ALA A 351 23.48 -28.54 -17.30
C ALA A 351 23.03 -27.75 -18.55
N GLY A 352 23.33 -26.45 -18.61
CA GLY A 352 22.97 -25.59 -19.75
C GLY A 352 21.49 -25.22 -19.87
N ALA A 353 20.71 -25.44 -18.81
CA ALA A 353 19.33 -24.97 -18.66
C ALA A 353 19.27 -23.46 -18.37
N GLU A 354 18.18 -22.84 -18.82
CA GLU A 354 17.70 -21.51 -18.41
C GLU A 354 16.76 -21.67 -17.20
N PHE A 355 16.80 -20.75 -16.23
CA PHE A 355 15.98 -20.83 -15.01
C PHE A 355 15.09 -19.61 -14.78
N ALA A 356 13.79 -19.87 -14.65
CA ALA A 356 12.85 -18.99 -13.98
C ALA A 356 12.81 -19.32 -12.47
N LEU A 357 13.16 -18.36 -11.63
CA LEU A 357 13.22 -18.51 -10.18
C LEU A 357 11.96 -17.94 -9.51
N PHE A 358 11.45 -18.68 -8.53
CA PHE A 358 10.48 -18.21 -7.54
C PHE A 358 11.04 -18.40 -6.12
N VAL A 359 10.87 -17.39 -5.27
CA VAL A 359 11.26 -17.42 -3.85
C VAL A 359 10.06 -17.04 -2.99
N GLY A 360 9.58 -17.97 -2.16
CA GLY A 360 8.45 -17.79 -1.25
C GLY A 360 7.87 -19.10 -0.73
N ARG A 361 7.07 -19.03 0.34
CA ARG A 361 6.29 -20.18 0.84
C ARG A 361 5.39 -20.75 -0.26
N VAL A 362 5.26 -22.07 -0.36
CA VAL A 362 4.40 -22.73 -1.37
C VAL A 362 2.93 -22.65 -0.91
N ALA A 363 2.35 -21.45 -0.99
CA ALA A 363 1.02 -21.12 -0.47
C ALA A 363 0.03 -20.76 -1.59
N PRO A 364 -1.29 -20.98 -1.41
CA PRO A 364 -2.30 -20.75 -2.45
C PRO A 364 -2.33 -19.32 -3.01
N ASN A 365 -2.04 -18.29 -2.20
CA ASN A 365 -1.96 -16.90 -2.68
C ASN A 365 -0.79 -16.63 -3.63
N LYS A 366 0.22 -17.52 -3.69
CA LYS A 366 1.39 -17.39 -4.57
C LYS A 366 1.15 -17.88 -6.00
N ARG A 367 0.02 -18.58 -6.24
CA ARG A 367 -0.44 -19.05 -7.57
C ARG A 367 0.61 -19.75 -8.42
N LEU A 368 1.48 -20.56 -7.80
CA LEU A 368 2.53 -21.30 -8.49
C LEU A 368 2.06 -22.10 -9.73
N PRO A 369 0.84 -22.70 -9.78
CA PRO A 369 0.36 -23.34 -11.00
C PRO A 369 0.26 -22.44 -12.23
N ILE A 370 0.05 -21.11 -12.08
CA ILE A 370 0.03 -20.17 -13.21
C ILE A 370 1.42 -20.09 -13.87
N LEU A 371 2.49 -20.17 -13.08
CA LEU A 371 3.87 -20.26 -13.59
C LEU A 371 4.15 -21.62 -14.26
N ILE A 372 3.58 -22.71 -13.74
CA ILE A 372 3.70 -24.06 -14.32
C ILE A 372 2.94 -24.13 -15.67
N GLU A 373 1.75 -23.54 -15.75
CA GLU A 373 0.98 -23.39 -16.99
C GLU A 373 1.70 -22.50 -18.01
N ALA A 374 2.30 -21.39 -17.57
CA ALA A 374 3.10 -20.52 -18.43
C ALA A 374 4.35 -21.25 -18.98
N LEU A 375 5.02 -22.06 -18.16
CA LEU A 375 6.12 -22.92 -18.60
C LEU A 375 5.65 -23.95 -19.63
N ALA A 376 4.50 -24.60 -19.41
CA ALA A 376 3.93 -25.57 -20.33
C ALA A 376 3.61 -24.96 -21.71
N ARG A 377 3.14 -23.69 -21.74
CA ARG A 377 2.92 -22.94 -22.99
C ARG A 377 4.21 -22.62 -23.74
N LEU A 378 5.34 -22.49 -23.04
CA LEU A 378 6.65 -22.21 -23.63
C LEU A 378 7.49 -23.46 -23.92
N ARG A 379 7.00 -24.67 -23.60
CA ARG A 379 7.80 -25.91 -23.59
C ARG A 379 8.46 -26.27 -24.94
N GLU A 380 7.85 -25.85 -26.05
CA GLU A 380 8.28 -26.08 -27.44
C GLU A 380 9.20 -24.96 -27.95
N GLU A 381 8.90 -23.70 -27.62
CA GLU A 381 9.73 -22.54 -27.97
C GLU A 381 11.02 -22.45 -27.13
N ARG A 382 10.95 -22.91 -25.87
CA ARG A 382 12.01 -22.88 -24.86
C ARG A 382 12.17 -24.24 -24.18
N PRO A 383 12.68 -25.26 -24.91
CA PRO A 383 12.86 -26.60 -24.36
C PRO A 383 13.90 -26.68 -23.23
N ARG A 384 14.74 -25.65 -23.05
CA ARG A 384 15.77 -25.55 -22.00
C ARG A 384 15.34 -24.74 -20.78
N LEU A 385 14.11 -24.23 -20.74
CA LEU A 385 13.62 -23.46 -19.60
C LEU A 385 13.10 -24.40 -18.50
N HIS A 386 13.60 -24.20 -17.28
CA HIS A 386 13.14 -24.87 -16.07
C HIS A 386 12.65 -23.83 -15.04
N VAL A 387 11.88 -24.27 -14.06
CA VAL A 387 11.42 -23.45 -12.92
C VAL A 387 12.05 -23.98 -11.64
N ALA A 388 12.70 -23.10 -10.88
CA ALA A 388 13.21 -23.38 -9.54
C ALA A 388 12.34 -22.70 -8.49
N ILE A 389 11.89 -23.46 -7.48
CA ILE A 389 10.98 -23.02 -6.43
C ILE A 389 11.72 -23.16 -5.09
N ILE A 390 12.03 -22.04 -4.45
CA ILE A 390 12.67 -21.96 -3.14
C ILE A 390 11.67 -21.45 -2.10
N GLY A 391 11.57 -22.16 -0.98
CA GLY A 391 10.73 -21.80 0.17
C GLY A 391 10.10 -23.01 0.85
N ASP A 392 9.35 -22.77 1.91
CA ASP A 392 8.70 -23.83 2.68
C ASP A 392 7.58 -24.50 1.87
N ASP A 393 7.78 -25.78 1.55
CA ASP A 393 6.85 -26.71 0.89
C ASP A 393 6.35 -27.81 1.85
N SER A 394 6.67 -27.68 3.13
CA SER A 394 6.44 -28.68 4.17
C SER A 394 5.20 -28.35 5.03
N GLY A 395 4.86 -29.24 5.97
CA GLY A 395 3.76 -29.02 6.91
C GLY A 395 2.45 -28.62 6.23
N ALA A 396 1.98 -27.41 6.55
CA ALA A 396 0.78 -26.78 5.98
C ALA A 396 0.82 -26.60 4.45
N TYR A 397 2.01 -26.40 3.87
CA TYR A 397 2.21 -26.11 2.44
C TYR A 397 2.32 -27.37 1.57
N ARG A 398 2.46 -28.55 2.18
CA ARG A 398 2.63 -29.84 1.49
C ARG A 398 1.52 -30.14 0.47
N SER A 399 0.27 -29.80 0.78
CA SER A 399 -0.85 -30.04 -0.14
C SER A 399 -0.79 -29.16 -1.39
N GLU A 400 -0.29 -27.92 -1.26
CA GLU A 400 -0.14 -27.00 -2.38
C GLU A 400 1.05 -27.39 -3.26
N ALA A 401 2.16 -27.83 -2.66
CA ALA A 401 3.28 -28.41 -3.40
C ALA A 401 2.86 -29.66 -4.19
N ALA A 402 2.07 -30.55 -3.58
CA ALA A 402 1.50 -31.71 -4.26
C ALA A 402 0.55 -31.32 -5.40
N ARG A 403 -0.28 -30.28 -5.22
CA ARG A 403 -1.17 -29.74 -6.27
C ARG A 403 -0.37 -29.21 -7.46
N CYS A 404 0.67 -28.42 -7.20
CA CYS A 404 1.58 -27.90 -8.22
C CYS A 404 2.21 -29.04 -9.03
N MET A 405 2.68 -30.10 -8.37
CA MET A 405 3.28 -31.25 -9.03
C MET A 405 2.26 -32.11 -9.80
N SER A 406 0.97 -32.13 -9.40
CA SER A 406 -0.10 -32.74 -10.20
C SER A 406 -0.28 -32.00 -11.53
N VAL A 407 -0.48 -30.68 -11.46
CA VAL A 407 -0.62 -29.81 -12.64
C VAL A 407 0.59 -29.94 -13.57
N ALA A 408 1.82 -29.98 -13.02
CA ALA A 408 3.03 -30.17 -13.83
C ALA A 408 3.07 -31.52 -14.57
N ARG A 409 2.52 -32.60 -13.99
CA ARG A 409 2.41 -33.91 -14.65
C ARG A 409 1.33 -33.92 -15.72
N GLU A 410 0.16 -33.36 -15.42
CA GLU A 410 -0.97 -33.23 -16.34
C GLU A 410 -0.60 -32.44 -17.60
N LEU A 411 0.24 -31.41 -17.45
CA LEU A 411 0.75 -30.58 -18.56
C LEU A 411 2.02 -31.13 -19.25
N GLY A 412 2.60 -32.22 -18.72
CA GLY A 412 3.81 -32.84 -19.28
C GLY A 412 5.08 -31.99 -19.16
N VAL A 413 5.28 -31.32 -18.01
CA VAL A 413 6.48 -30.51 -17.68
C VAL A 413 7.02 -30.79 -16.28
N ALA A 414 6.63 -31.90 -15.64
CA ALA A 414 7.03 -32.24 -14.27
C ALA A 414 8.55 -32.35 -14.08
N GLU A 415 9.27 -32.80 -15.12
CA GLU A 415 10.73 -32.87 -15.16
C GLU A 415 11.43 -31.49 -15.19
N ARG A 416 10.65 -30.41 -15.38
CA ARG A 416 11.13 -29.04 -15.44
C ARG A 416 10.82 -28.21 -14.20
N ILE A 417 10.13 -28.76 -13.21
CA ILE A 417 9.77 -28.10 -11.96
C ILE A 417 10.62 -28.64 -10.80
N HIS A 418 11.47 -27.78 -10.22
CA HIS A 418 12.41 -28.15 -9.16
C HIS A 418 12.02 -27.48 -7.84
N PHE A 419 11.45 -28.24 -6.91
CA PHE A 419 11.26 -27.80 -5.52
C PHE A 419 12.57 -28.00 -4.74
N LEU A 420 13.12 -26.91 -4.21
CA LEU A 420 14.40 -26.90 -3.49
C LEU A 420 14.24 -26.77 -1.96
N GLY A 421 13.01 -26.58 -1.49
CA GLY A 421 12.69 -26.33 -0.08
C GLY A 421 13.23 -25.00 0.43
N SER A 422 13.31 -24.84 1.76
CA SER A 422 14.04 -23.73 2.38
C SER A 422 15.55 -23.95 2.28
N VAL A 423 16.30 -22.91 1.92
CA VAL A 423 17.76 -22.93 1.73
C VAL A 423 18.45 -21.90 2.64
N SER A 424 19.79 -21.96 2.74
CA SER A 424 20.58 -20.95 3.46
C SER A 424 20.64 -19.63 2.70
N ASP A 425 20.97 -18.52 3.37
CA ASP A 425 21.13 -17.21 2.70
C ASP A 425 22.19 -17.26 1.56
N ALA A 426 23.25 -18.08 1.71
CA ALA A 426 24.27 -18.28 0.68
C ALA A 426 23.76 -19.09 -0.53
N ASP A 427 22.99 -20.16 -0.28
CA ASP A 427 22.31 -20.92 -1.35
C ASP A 427 21.25 -20.05 -2.06
N LEU A 428 20.59 -19.14 -1.33
CA LEU A 428 19.60 -18.20 -1.88
C LEU A 428 20.26 -17.14 -2.78
N ALA A 429 21.37 -16.53 -2.34
CA ALA A 429 22.16 -15.63 -3.18
C ALA A 429 22.73 -16.36 -4.41
N GLY A 430 23.17 -17.61 -4.25
CA GLY A 430 23.57 -18.48 -5.36
C GLY A 430 22.43 -18.74 -6.36
N ALA A 431 21.20 -18.93 -5.88
CA ALA A 431 20.04 -19.09 -6.74
C ALA A 431 19.70 -17.80 -7.50
N TYR A 432 19.65 -16.65 -6.81
CA TYR A 432 19.42 -15.36 -7.48
C TYR A 432 20.50 -15.05 -8.53
N ALA A 433 21.77 -15.31 -8.24
CA ALA A 433 22.88 -15.06 -9.18
C ALA A 433 23.02 -16.07 -10.34
N SER A 434 22.24 -17.16 -10.35
CA SER A 434 22.29 -18.18 -11.41
C SER A 434 20.94 -18.43 -12.12
N ALA A 435 19.94 -17.60 -11.83
CA ALA A 435 18.68 -17.55 -12.58
C ALA A 435 18.79 -16.59 -13.77
N ASP A 436 17.94 -16.78 -14.78
CA ASP A 436 17.83 -15.88 -15.94
C ASP A 436 16.67 -14.89 -15.78
N LEU A 437 15.70 -15.25 -14.94
CA LEU A 437 14.42 -14.56 -14.76
C LEU A 437 13.88 -14.82 -13.35
N PHE A 438 13.30 -13.81 -12.70
CA PHE A 438 12.51 -13.99 -11.47
C PHE A 438 11.02 -13.81 -11.77
N VAL A 439 10.18 -14.71 -11.24
CA VAL A 439 8.72 -14.64 -11.41
C VAL A 439 8.00 -14.67 -10.07
N MET A 440 7.13 -13.69 -9.84
CA MET A 440 6.26 -13.59 -8.67
C MET A 440 4.78 -13.61 -9.10
N PRO A 441 4.10 -14.77 -9.11
CA PRO A 441 2.73 -14.90 -9.62
C PRO A 441 1.62 -14.56 -8.60
N SER A 442 1.97 -14.06 -7.41
CA SER A 442 1.06 -13.92 -6.28
C SER A 442 -0.16 -13.04 -6.53
N VAL A 443 -1.35 -13.47 -6.11
CA VAL A 443 -2.57 -12.63 -6.08
C VAL A 443 -2.67 -11.75 -4.83
N HIS A 444 -1.80 -11.95 -3.83
CA HIS A 444 -1.77 -11.13 -2.62
C HIS A 444 -0.38 -11.01 -2.00
N GLU A 445 0.15 -9.79 -1.92
CA GLU A 445 1.40 -9.39 -1.26
C GLU A 445 1.27 -8.01 -0.60
N GLY A 446 1.78 -7.87 0.63
CA GLY A 446 1.86 -6.58 1.32
C GLY A 446 2.99 -5.68 0.80
N PHE A 447 4.12 -6.28 0.39
CA PHE A 447 5.24 -5.59 -0.29
C PHE A 447 6.08 -6.56 -1.15
N CYS A 448 6.37 -7.78 -0.67
CA CYS A 448 7.17 -8.80 -1.36
C CYS A 448 8.66 -8.44 -1.55
N MET A 449 9.43 -8.49 -0.45
CA MET A 449 10.90 -8.35 -0.48
C MET A 449 11.64 -9.19 -1.54
N PRO A 450 11.27 -10.45 -1.84
CA PRO A 450 11.94 -11.25 -2.88
C PRO A 450 12.00 -10.59 -4.26
N VAL A 451 11.07 -9.68 -4.60
CA VAL A 451 11.13 -8.90 -5.83
C VAL A 451 12.31 -7.91 -5.81
N ILE A 452 12.54 -7.22 -4.70
CA ILE A 452 13.66 -6.27 -4.57
C ILE A 452 15.00 -7.03 -4.42
N GLU A 453 15.02 -8.16 -3.70
CA GLU A 453 16.21 -9.04 -3.62
C GLU A 453 16.63 -9.54 -5.02
N ALA A 454 15.67 -9.96 -5.86
CA ALA A 454 15.93 -10.33 -7.25
C ALA A 454 16.49 -9.15 -8.08
N MET A 455 15.96 -7.94 -7.85
CA MET A 455 16.43 -6.71 -8.51
C MET A 455 17.85 -6.29 -8.11
N GLU A 456 18.23 -6.48 -6.84
CA GLU A 456 19.60 -6.24 -6.34
C GLU A 456 20.62 -7.10 -7.10
N HIS A 457 20.31 -8.40 -7.25
CA HIS A 457 21.09 -9.34 -8.06
C HIS A 457 21.04 -9.08 -9.57
N GLY A 458 20.24 -8.09 -10.01
CA GLY A 458 20.06 -7.75 -11.42
C GLY A 458 19.29 -8.81 -12.20
N LEU A 459 18.36 -9.55 -11.60
CA LEU A 459 17.44 -10.38 -12.37
C LEU A 459 16.37 -9.52 -13.04
N PRO A 460 16.01 -9.80 -14.31
CA PRO A 460 14.74 -9.35 -14.87
C PRO A 460 13.60 -9.92 -14.02
N VAL A 461 12.69 -9.07 -13.53
CA VAL A 461 11.53 -9.49 -12.75
C VAL A 461 10.23 -9.39 -13.55
N ILE A 462 9.42 -10.44 -13.46
CA ILE A 462 8.00 -10.43 -13.84
C ILE A 462 7.15 -10.65 -12.59
N ALA A 463 6.16 -9.80 -12.37
CA ALA A 463 5.19 -9.96 -11.27
C ALA A 463 3.74 -9.85 -11.76
N SER A 464 2.82 -10.44 -11.02
CA SER A 464 1.38 -10.25 -11.22
C SER A 464 0.95 -8.82 -10.88
N ARG A 465 -0.02 -8.29 -11.61
CA ARG A 465 -0.62 -6.96 -11.37
C ARG A 465 -1.64 -7.01 -10.21
N ALA A 466 -1.19 -7.42 -9.04
CA ALA A 466 -2.01 -7.61 -7.84
C ALA A 466 -1.41 -6.93 -6.61
N THR A 467 -2.27 -6.32 -5.78
CA THR A 467 -1.90 -5.74 -4.47
C THR A 467 -0.69 -4.80 -4.55
N ALA A 468 0.34 -4.96 -3.72
CA ALA A 468 1.51 -4.08 -3.71
C ALA A 468 2.51 -4.32 -4.86
N LEU A 469 2.39 -5.39 -5.65
CA LEU A 469 3.43 -5.77 -6.64
C LEU A 469 3.74 -4.69 -7.70
N PRO A 470 2.76 -3.94 -8.26
CA PRO A 470 3.06 -2.82 -9.16
C PRO A 470 3.88 -1.70 -8.48
N GLU A 471 3.56 -1.39 -7.22
CA GLU A 471 4.29 -0.42 -6.40
C GLU A 471 5.71 -0.90 -6.07
N THR A 472 5.87 -2.17 -5.73
CA THR A 472 7.16 -2.80 -5.49
C THR A 472 8.06 -2.73 -6.73
N LEU A 473 7.52 -3.09 -7.90
CA LEU A 473 8.23 -2.99 -9.17
C LEU A 473 8.57 -1.55 -9.59
N ALA A 474 7.65 -0.59 -9.42
CA ALA A 474 7.80 0.81 -9.83
C ALA A 474 8.42 1.01 -11.23
N GLY A 475 7.92 0.27 -12.23
CA GLY A 475 8.42 0.34 -13.62
C GLY A 475 9.66 -0.50 -13.93
N ALA A 476 10.35 -1.08 -12.95
CA ALA A 476 11.62 -1.77 -13.17
C ALA A 476 11.51 -3.21 -13.72
N GLY A 477 10.30 -3.79 -13.70
CA GLY A 477 10.00 -5.12 -14.25
C GLY A 477 8.78 -5.11 -15.17
N LEU A 478 8.34 -6.30 -15.58
CA LEU A 478 7.08 -6.47 -16.34
C LEU A 478 5.95 -6.91 -15.41
N LEU A 479 4.74 -6.46 -15.72
CA LEU A 479 3.51 -6.90 -15.07
C LEU A 479 2.72 -7.83 -15.99
N PHE A 480 2.03 -8.82 -15.41
CA PHE A 480 1.06 -9.67 -16.12
C PHE A 480 -0.28 -9.69 -15.36
N GLU A 481 -1.38 -9.96 -16.07
CA GLU A 481 -2.70 -10.06 -15.45
C GLU A 481 -2.80 -11.25 -14.47
N PRO A 482 -3.27 -11.07 -13.21
CA PRO A 482 -3.33 -12.17 -12.25
C PRO A 482 -4.21 -13.33 -12.75
N ASP A 483 -3.80 -14.56 -12.45
CA ASP A 483 -4.41 -15.80 -12.94
C ASP A 483 -4.41 -15.98 -14.49
N ASP A 484 -3.73 -15.13 -15.26
CA ASP A 484 -3.53 -15.29 -16.72
C ASP A 484 -2.16 -15.89 -17.07
N ALA A 485 -2.12 -17.23 -17.23
CA ALA A 485 -0.93 -17.96 -17.68
C ALA A 485 -0.52 -17.65 -19.13
N VAL A 486 -1.40 -17.09 -19.98
CA VAL A 486 -1.07 -16.68 -21.35
C VAL A 486 -0.29 -15.37 -21.31
N ASP A 487 -0.71 -14.39 -20.50
CA ASP A 487 0.03 -13.15 -20.33
C ASP A 487 1.37 -13.38 -19.62
N LEU A 488 1.41 -14.24 -18.59
CA LEU A 488 2.69 -14.62 -17.98
C LEU A 488 3.65 -15.25 -19.01
N ALA A 489 3.20 -16.23 -19.80
CA ALA A 489 4.03 -16.82 -20.87
C ALA A 489 4.48 -15.79 -21.90
N ARG A 490 3.65 -14.80 -22.24
CA ARG A 490 4.01 -13.67 -23.11
C ARG A 490 5.11 -12.81 -22.50
N GLN A 491 4.99 -12.41 -21.23
CA GLN A 491 6.03 -11.60 -20.58
C GLN A 491 7.33 -12.39 -20.40
N MET A 492 7.26 -13.68 -20.04
CA MET A 492 8.44 -14.57 -19.94
C MET A 492 9.16 -14.68 -21.29
N ARG A 493 8.43 -14.88 -22.40
CA ARG A 493 8.98 -14.88 -23.76
C ARG A 493 9.72 -13.58 -24.05
N ARG A 494 9.12 -12.42 -23.77
CA ARG A 494 9.71 -11.08 -24.00
C ARG A 494 10.97 -10.85 -23.17
N ALA A 495 10.94 -11.16 -21.87
CA ALA A 495 12.08 -10.97 -20.97
C ALA A 495 13.27 -11.89 -21.33
N LEU A 496 13.02 -13.05 -21.91
CA LEU A 496 14.05 -14.00 -22.34
C LEU A 496 14.51 -13.80 -23.80
N GLN A 497 13.99 -12.83 -24.55
CA GLN A 497 14.43 -12.60 -25.94
C GLN A 497 15.95 -12.33 -26.02
N PRO A 498 16.67 -12.97 -26.97
CA PRO A 498 18.09 -12.69 -27.17
C PRO A 498 18.33 -11.21 -27.48
N ASN A 499 19.53 -10.72 -27.15
CA ASN A 499 19.99 -9.43 -27.65
C ASN A 499 20.00 -9.47 -29.18
N ALA A 500 19.16 -8.65 -29.83
CA ALA A 500 19.35 -8.34 -31.23
C ALA A 500 20.63 -7.50 -31.38
N ASP A 501 21.44 -7.79 -32.40
CA ASP A 501 22.56 -6.90 -32.73
C ASP A 501 22.01 -5.49 -33.03
N PRO A 502 22.57 -4.42 -32.43
CA PRO A 502 22.12 -3.07 -32.67
C PRO A 502 22.55 -2.61 -34.06
N ALA A 503 21.78 -2.99 -35.07
CA ALA A 503 21.91 -2.43 -36.42
C ALA A 503 21.87 -0.90 -36.34
N PRO A 504 22.74 -0.18 -37.07
CA PRO A 504 22.80 1.28 -37.02
C PRO A 504 21.45 1.86 -37.42
N ARG A 505 20.79 2.53 -36.46
CA ARG A 505 19.45 3.08 -36.67
C ARG A 505 19.53 4.38 -37.48
N PRO A 506 18.56 4.62 -38.38
CA PRO A 506 18.47 5.92 -39.04
C PRO A 506 18.24 7.02 -38.00
N LYS A 507 18.93 8.15 -38.11
CA LYS A 507 18.66 9.34 -37.27
C LYS A 507 17.38 10.07 -37.70
N ARG A 508 16.30 9.34 -37.98
CA ARG A 508 15.00 9.86 -38.43
C ARG A 508 13.87 9.36 -37.53
N LEU A 509 12.98 10.27 -37.14
CA LEU A 509 11.83 10.01 -36.26
C LEU A 509 10.54 10.47 -36.90
N ALA A 510 9.46 9.73 -36.64
CA ALA A 510 8.10 10.19 -36.93
C ALA A 510 7.46 10.68 -35.62
N VAL A 511 6.90 11.89 -35.60
CA VAL A 511 6.05 12.39 -34.51
C VAL A 511 4.61 12.40 -34.99
N VAL A 512 3.74 11.61 -34.36
CA VAL A 512 2.34 11.48 -34.77
C VAL A 512 1.45 12.19 -33.76
N ALA A 513 0.76 13.25 -34.20
CA ALA A 513 -0.11 14.06 -33.36
C ALA A 513 -1.54 14.11 -33.94
N ALA A 514 -2.57 14.14 -33.10
CA ALA A 514 -3.94 14.30 -33.61
C ALA A 514 -4.14 15.65 -34.33
N ARG A 515 -3.50 16.71 -33.79
CA ARG A 515 -3.50 18.08 -34.32
C ARG A 515 -2.10 18.67 -34.13
N TYR A 516 -1.61 19.42 -35.11
CA TYR A 516 -0.29 20.08 -35.07
C TYR A 516 -0.36 21.43 -35.79
N GLY A 517 0.28 22.46 -35.24
CA GLY A 517 0.27 23.82 -35.80
C GLY A 517 0.21 24.91 -34.73
N VAL A 518 0.49 26.16 -35.12
CA VAL A 518 0.59 27.31 -34.20
C VAL A 518 -0.73 27.69 -33.53
N ASP A 519 -1.87 27.47 -34.20
CA ASP A 519 -3.21 27.81 -33.68
C ASP A 519 -3.83 26.69 -32.81
N VAL A 520 -3.08 25.61 -32.51
CA VAL A 520 -3.61 24.44 -31.80
C VAL A 520 -3.59 24.64 -30.29
N VAL A 521 -4.74 25.01 -29.72
CA VAL A 521 -4.92 25.18 -28.27
C VAL A 521 -5.08 23.82 -27.56
N GLY A 522 -3.98 23.27 -27.05
CA GLY A 522 -3.97 22.05 -26.23
C GLY A 522 -2.59 21.70 -25.65
N GLY A 523 -2.55 21.22 -24.40
CA GLY A 523 -1.30 20.91 -23.70
C GLY A 523 -0.55 19.69 -24.26
N ALA A 524 -1.27 18.63 -24.61
CA ALA A 524 -0.70 17.44 -25.22
C ALA A 524 -0.14 17.73 -26.63
N GLU A 525 -0.87 18.52 -27.42
CA GLU A 525 -0.41 18.94 -28.74
C GLU A 525 0.80 19.88 -28.67
N ARG A 526 0.80 20.87 -27.75
CA ARG A 526 1.97 21.72 -27.51
C ARG A 526 3.17 20.90 -27.05
N SER A 527 2.98 19.85 -26.24
CA SER A 527 4.06 18.92 -25.89
C SER A 527 4.65 18.17 -27.10
N LEU A 528 3.82 17.64 -28.01
CA LEU A 528 4.33 16.93 -29.19
C LEU A 528 5.07 17.89 -30.15
N GLN A 529 4.63 19.15 -30.24
CA GLN A 529 5.35 20.22 -30.96
C GLN A 529 6.71 20.52 -30.31
N THR A 530 6.76 20.67 -28.98
CA THR A 530 8.01 20.90 -28.24
C THR A 530 8.97 19.73 -28.40
N ILE A 531 8.48 18.48 -28.34
CA ILE A 531 9.29 17.27 -28.60
C ILE A 531 9.86 17.29 -30.02
N ALA A 532 9.03 17.54 -31.03
CA ALA A 532 9.48 17.57 -32.43
C ALA A 532 10.56 18.63 -32.68
N ARG A 533 10.37 19.85 -32.17
CA ARG A 533 11.33 20.95 -32.31
C ARG A 533 12.63 20.69 -31.55
N SER A 534 12.56 20.34 -30.27
CA SER A 534 13.77 20.10 -29.47
C SER A 534 14.61 18.94 -29.99
N LEU A 535 13.99 17.88 -30.55
CA LEU A 535 14.74 16.78 -31.18
C LEU A 535 15.39 17.22 -32.51
N ALA A 536 14.70 18.02 -33.32
CA ALA A 536 15.24 18.57 -34.56
C ALA A 536 16.44 19.51 -34.31
N GLU A 537 16.34 20.40 -33.32
CA GLU A 537 17.43 21.27 -32.85
C GLU A 537 18.65 20.45 -32.38
N ASN A 538 18.42 19.28 -31.78
CA ASN A 538 19.46 18.39 -31.26
C ASN A 538 19.88 17.28 -32.26
N GLY A 539 19.65 17.50 -33.56
CA GLY A 539 20.27 16.71 -34.64
C GLY A 539 19.57 15.40 -35.00
N TRP A 540 18.28 15.26 -34.69
CA TRP A 540 17.40 14.24 -35.28
C TRP A 540 16.69 14.80 -36.52
N GLU A 541 16.55 13.99 -37.57
CA GLU A 541 15.65 14.34 -38.69
C GLU A 541 14.21 14.00 -38.30
N VAL A 542 13.38 15.01 -38.06
CA VAL A 542 12.00 14.83 -37.59
C VAL A 542 11.00 15.06 -38.71
N GLU A 543 10.09 14.09 -38.90
CA GLU A 543 8.87 14.26 -39.69
C GLU A 543 7.65 14.19 -38.79
N VAL A 544 6.70 15.10 -38.97
CA VAL A 544 5.43 15.14 -38.26
C VAL A 544 4.32 14.58 -39.16
N PHE A 545 3.49 13.72 -38.61
CA PHE A 545 2.29 13.20 -39.24
C PHE A 545 1.09 13.62 -38.38
N THR A 546 0.14 14.35 -38.97
CA THR A 546 -1.03 14.90 -38.27
C THR A 546 -2.32 14.67 -39.04
N THR A 547 -3.47 14.83 -38.38
CA THR A 547 -4.75 14.91 -39.08
C THR A 547 -5.16 16.37 -39.34
N GLY A 548 -5.98 16.57 -40.38
CA GLY A 548 -6.50 17.86 -40.79
C GLY A 548 -7.86 17.74 -41.52
N PRO A 549 -8.33 18.84 -42.15
CA PRO A 549 -9.56 18.83 -42.95
C PRO A 549 -9.37 18.17 -44.32
N ALA A 550 -8.14 18.18 -44.84
CA ALA A 550 -7.74 17.57 -46.10
C ALA A 550 -6.27 17.13 -46.00
N ASP A 551 -5.80 16.38 -47.01
CA ASP A 551 -4.40 16.04 -47.13
C ASP A 551 -3.58 17.28 -47.53
N SER A 552 -2.48 17.55 -46.84
CA SER A 552 -1.57 18.65 -47.17
C SER A 552 -0.15 18.39 -46.69
N TYR A 553 0.80 19.14 -47.24
CA TYR A 553 2.21 19.13 -46.85
C TYR A 553 2.64 20.54 -46.51
N SER A 554 3.39 20.70 -45.42
CA SER A 554 4.04 21.96 -45.05
C SER A 554 5.41 21.70 -44.41
N ASN A 555 6.16 22.78 -44.20
CA ASN A 555 7.44 22.73 -43.50
C ASN A 555 7.47 23.84 -42.43
N ASP A 556 7.83 23.49 -41.20
CA ASP A 556 8.03 24.42 -40.09
C ASP A 556 9.47 24.29 -39.61
N GLN A 557 10.30 25.32 -39.86
CA GLN A 557 11.70 25.38 -39.42
C GLN A 557 12.54 24.13 -39.78
N GLY A 558 12.29 23.53 -40.95
CA GLY A 558 12.98 22.31 -41.42
C GLY A 558 12.21 21.01 -41.13
N ILE A 559 11.28 21.00 -40.18
CA ILE A 559 10.43 19.84 -39.86
C ILE A 559 9.40 19.65 -40.98
N ARG A 560 9.39 18.48 -41.62
CA ARG A 560 8.38 18.11 -42.63
C ARG A 560 7.08 17.76 -41.93
N ILE A 561 5.96 18.38 -42.30
CA ILE A 561 4.63 18.13 -41.71
C ILE A 561 3.70 17.58 -42.78
N TRP A 562 3.19 16.38 -42.56
CA TRP A 562 2.22 15.69 -43.40
C TRP A 562 0.86 15.67 -42.69
N SER A 563 -0.11 16.41 -43.22
CA SER A 563 -1.50 16.39 -42.77
C SER A 563 -2.30 15.41 -43.61
N PHE A 564 -3.17 14.63 -42.97
CA PHE A 564 -4.08 13.69 -43.64
C PHE A 564 -5.55 13.91 -43.23
N ALA A 565 -6.48 13.63 -44.14
CA ALA A 565 -7.90 13.62 -43.83
C ALA A 565 -8.25 12.63 -42.71
N ARG A 566 -9.23 12.99 -41.87
CA ARG A 566 -9.76 12.19 -40.76
C ARG A 566 -10.78 11.17 -41.25
N ASP A 567 -10.80 9.97 -40.65
CA ASP A 567 -11.83 8.94 -40.91
C ASP A 567 -13.22 9.38 -40.42
N HIS A 568 -13.29 10.15 -39.33
CA HIS A 568 -14.52 10.56 -38.66
C HIS A 568 -14.51 12.05 -38.28
N VAL A 569 -15.67 12.70 -38.35
CA VAL A 569 -15.83 14.15 -38.14
C VAL A 569 -16.42 14.49 -36.76
N HIS A 570 -17.25 13.60 -36.19
CA HIS A 570 -17.95 13.81 -34.92
C HIS A 570 -17.67 12.67 -33.93
N PRO A 571 -16.70 12.84 -33.01
CA PRO A 571 -16.43 11.84 -31.98
C PRO A 571 -17.42 11.94 -30.80
N PRO A 572 -17.60 10.87 -30.02
CA PRO A 572 -18.27 10.92 -28.72
C PRO A 572 -17.46 11.79 -27.75
N SER A 573 -18.13 12.31 -26.72
CA SER A 573 -17.47 13.09 -25.67
C SER A 573 -16.66 12.17 -24.73
N LEU A 574 -15.56 12.70 -24.18
CA LEU A 574 -14.78 11.99 -23.16
C LEU A 574 -15.63 11.66 -21.92
N ALA A 575 -16.60 12.52 -21.58
CA ALA A 575 -17.55 12.29 -20.50
C ALA A 575 -18.45 11.05 -20.73
N GLU A 576 -18.80 10.74 -21.98
CA GLU A 576 -19.52 9.49 -22.31
C GLU A 576 -18.61 8.26 -22.21
N ALA A 577 -17.33 8.41 -22.53
CA ALA A 577 -16.32 7.34 -22.40
C ALA A 577 -16.02 7.00 -20.94
N GLN A 578 -16.02 8.01 -20.06
CA GLN A 578 -15.83 7.87 -18.62
C GLN A 578 -17.07 7.30 -17.89
N ARG A 579 -18.10 6.81 -18.59
CA ARG A 579 -19.31 6.28 -17.97
C ARG A 579 -18.98 5.09 -17.05
N ILE A 580 -19.22 5.29 -15.77
CA ILE A 580 -19.08 4.29 -14.73
C ILE A 580 -20.25 3.29 -14.81
N GLY A 581 -19.92 2.00 -14.86
CA GLY A 581 -20.87 0.90 -14.76
C GLY A 581 -21.30 0.60 -13.32
N PRO A 582 -22.16 -0.41 -13.08
CA PRO A 582 -22.73 -0.72 -11.76
C PRO A 582 -21.70 -1.02 -10.65
N THR A 583 -20.46 -1.33 -11.03
CA THR A 583 -19.35 -1.71 -10.14
C THR A 583 -18.43 -0.54 -9.76
N GLY A 584 -18.73 0.70 -10.17
CA GLY A 584 -17.83 1.85 -9.95
C GLY A 584 -16.68 1.98 -10.95
N VAL A 585 -16.53 1.02 -11.86
CA VAL A 585 -15.48 0.99 -12.89
C VAL A 585 -16.01 1.54 -14.22
N CYS A 586 -15.14 2.17 -15.03
CA CYS A 586 -15.45 2.51 -16.42
C CYS A 586 -15.96 1.28 -17.18
N ASP A 587 -17.05 1.43 -17.94
CA ASP A 587 -17.52 0.38 -18.84
C ASP A 587 -16.49 0.14 -19.97
N GLU A 588 -15.93 -1.06 -20.06
CA GLU A 588 -14.97 -1.46 -21.10
C GLU A 588 -15.59 -1.38 -22.50
N GLU A 589 -16.91 -1.55 -22.63
CA GLU A 589 -17.60 -1.42 -23.92
C GLU A 589 -17.74 0.06 -24.33
N ALA A 590 -18.10 0.94 -23.39
CA ALA A 590 -18.07 2.39 -23.59
C ALA A 590 -16.66 2.89 -23.94
N ALA A 591 -15.62 2.37 -23.27
CA ALA A 591 -14.23 2.69 -23.58
C ALA A 591 -13.83 2.23 -24.99
N ARG A 592 -14.16 0.99 -25.39
CA ARG A 592 -13.91 0.51 -26.77
C ARG A 592 -14.61 1.38 -27.80
N ARG A 593 -15.91 1.64 -27.60
CA ARG A 593 -16.72 2.48 -28.49
C ARG A 593 -16.21 3.92 -28.59
N PHE A 594 -15.65 4.47 -27.51
CA PHE A 594 -14.98 5.76 -27.53
C PHE A 594 -13.79 5.76 -28.51
N PHE A 595 -12.89 4.78 -28.41
CA PHE A 595 -11.77 4.67 -29.33
C PHE A 595 -12.23 4.38 -30.77
N GLU A 596 -13.20 3.50 -30.99
CA GLU A 596 -13.73 3.19 -32.32
C GLU A 596 -14.29 4.42 -33.05
N LEU A 597 -14.98 5.32 -32.34
CA LEU A 597 -15.61 6.50 -32.91
C LEU A 597 -14.75 7.78 -32.85
N ALA A 598 -13.66 7.77 -32.05
CA ALA A 598 -12.75 8.90 -31.95
C ALA A 598 -11.92 9.08 -33.24
N PRO A 599 -11.42 10.30 -33.55
CA PRO A 599 -10.91 10.60 -34.88
C PRO A 599 -9.54 9.96 -35.11
N GLY A 600 -9.47 9.05 -36.10
CA GLY A 600 -8.24 8.46 -36.62
C GLY A 600 -7.96 8.86 -38.07
N SER A 601 -6.92 8.26 -38.66
CA SER A 601 -6.66 8.34 -40.10
C SER A 601 -5.94 7.08 -40.61
N ARG A 602 -6.71 6.13 -41.17
CA ARG A 602 -6.18 4.93 -41.85
C ARG A 602 -5.21 5.28 -42.98
N LYS A 603 -5.41 6.41 -43.66
CA LYS A 603 -4.50 6.89 -44.72
C LYS A 603 -3.12 7.26 -44.17
N LEU A 604 -3.08 7.95 -43.03
CA LEU A 604 -1.84 8.28 -42.32
C LEU A 604 -1.11 7.00 -41.89
N ILE A 605 -1.81 6.03 -41.31
CA ILE A 605 -1.23 4.74 -40.89
C ILE A 605 -0.66 3.96 -42.08
N GLY A 606 -1.37 3.92 -43.22
CA GLY A 606 -0.85 3.32 -44.45
C GLY A 606 0.45 3.97 -44.94
N GLN A 607 0.52 5.29 -44.93
CA GLN A 607 1.74 6.01 -45.31
C GLN A 607 2.91 5.82 -44.33
N LEU A 608 2.63 5.65 -43.03
CA LEU A 608 3.65 5.22 -42.06
C LEU A 608 4.09 3.78 -42.32
N GLN A 609 3.17 2.87 -42.69
CA GLN A 609 3.47 1.46 -42.95
C GLN A 609 4.44 1.29 -44.12
N ASP A 610 4.25 2.04 -45.21
CA ASP A 610 5.12 2.02 -46.40
C ASP A 610 6.53 2.53 -46.08
N ARG A 611 6.64 3.47 -45.13
CA ARG A 611 7.88 4.20 -44.77
C ARG A 611 8.50 3.75 -43.44
N ILE A 612 7.93 2.73 -42.78
CA ILE A 612 8.29 2.39 -41.39
C ILE A 612 9.77 2.01 -41.21
N ALA A 613 10.41 1.52 -42.27
CA ALA A 613 11.84 1.19 -42.26
C ALA A 613 12.76 2.43 -42.16
N GLU A 614 12.30 3.60 -42.62
CA GLU A 614 13.05 4.86 -42.56
C GLU A 614 13.21 5.42 -41.14
N PHE A 615 12.28 5.08 -40.23
CA PHE A 615 12.19 5.68 -38.90
C PHE A 615 12.80 4.78 -37.82
N ALA A 616 13.60 5.34 -36.91
CA ALA A 616 14.09 4.62 -35.73
C ALA A 616 12.98 4.33 -34.73
N ALA A 617 12.07 5.29 -34.54
CA ALA A 617 10.91 5.20 -33.66
C ALA A 617 9.79 6.13 -34.14
N ILE A 618 8.59 5.90 -33.61
CA ILE A 618 7.43 6.79 -33.71
C ILE A 618 7.15 7.34 -32.30
N ILE A 619 7.03 8.66 -32.14
CA ILE A 619 6.56 9.29 -30.89
C ILE A 619 5.11 9.75 -31.08
N THR A 620 4.20 9.39 -30.19
CA THR A 620 2.78 9.79 -30.30
C THR A 620 2.12 9.97 -28.94
N GLY A 621 0.91 10.56 -28.91
CA GLY A 621 0.11 10.80 -27.70
C GLY A 621 -1.09 11.74 -27.98
N PRO A 622 -1.91 12.07 -26.96
CA PRO A 622 -2.01 11.42 -25.66
C PRO A 622 -2.60 10.00 -25.77
N TYR A 623 -2.61 9.22 -24.68
CA TYR A 623 -3.12 7.84 -24.66
C TYR A 623 -4.58 7.72 -25.14
N CYS A 624 -5.40 8.73 -24.86
CA CYS A 624 -6.82 8.79 -25.22
C CYS A 624 -7.08 9.22 -26.68
N SER A 625 -6.03 9.48 -27.48
CA SER A 625 -6.14 9.77 -28.92
C SER A 625 -6.29 8.48 -29.72
N ARG A 626 -7.37 8.33 -30.51
CA ARG A 626 -7.51 7.17 -31.40
C ARG A 626 -6.35 7.03 -32.37
N LEU A 627 -5.79 8.14 -32.86
CA LEU A 627 -4.61 8.09 -33.73
C LEU A 627 -3.38 7.47 -33.01
N ALA A 628 -3.17 7.78 -31.73
CA ALA A 628 -2.11 7.17 -30.94
C ALA A 628 -2.35 5.65 -30.77
N VAL A 629 -3.60 5.24 -30.53
CA VAL A 629 -3.96 3.81 -30.48
C VAL A 629 -3.73 3.12 -31.84
N GLN A 630 -4.09 3.74 -32.96
CA GLN A 630 -3.85 3.20 -34.30
C GLN A 630 -2.34 3.00 -34.57
N VAL A 631 -1.49 3.92 -34.10
CA VAL A 631 -0.03 3.80 -34.19
C VAL A 631 0.49 2.64 -33.32
N VAL A 632 -0.01 2.49 -32.09
CA VAL A 632 0.37 1.39 -31.20
C VAL A 632 -0.09 0.03 -31.75
N GLU A 633 -1.29 -0.06 -32.31
CA GLU A 633 -1.83 -1.28 -32.95
C GLU A 633 -0.98 -1.72 -34.15
N ALA A 634 -0.52 -0.77 -34.97
CA ALA A 634 0.25 -1.06 -36.18
C ALA A 634 1.76 -1.25 -35.92
N PHE A 635 2.35 -0.51 -34.97
CA PHE A 635 3.81 -0.39 -34.80
C PHE A 635 4.28 -0.46 -33.33
N PRO A 636 3.82 -1.43 -32.51
CA PRO A 636 4.08 -1.41 -31.06
C PRO A 636 5.58 -1.35 -30.74
N GLN A 637 6.38 -2.24 -31.35
CA GLN A 637 7.83 -2.34 -31.15
C GLN A 637 8.67 -1.13 -31.65
N LYS A 638 8.04 -0.15 -32.32
CA LYS A 638 8.67 1.14 -32.68
C LYS A 638 8.05 2.34 -31.98
N THR A 639 6.97 2.17 -31.21
CA THR A 639 6.21 3.28 -30.64
C THR A 639 6.72 3.68 -29.26
N VAL A 640 6.96 4.97 -29.07
CA VAL A 640 7.21 5.63 -27.80
C VAL A 640 6.01 6.51 -27.49
N LEU A 641 5.30 6.21 -26.40
CA LEU A 641 4.02 6.84 -26.08
C LEU A 641 4.19 7.95 -25.03
N VAL A 642 3.65 9.13 -25.32
CA VAL A 642 3.45 10.25 -24.39
C VAL A 642 2.04 10.10 -23.83
N PRO A 643 1.83 9.68 -22.57
CA PRO A 643 0.49 9.33 -22.10
C PRO A 643 -0.39 10.55 -21.88
N CYS A 644 0.08 11.54 -21.12
CA CYS A 644 -0.75 12.57 -20.50
C CYS A 644 -1.80 11.96 -19.55
N PHE A 645 -1.39 11.05 -18.66
CA PHE A 645 -2.31 10.41 -17.73
C PHE A 645 -2.91 11.37 -16.71
N HIS A 646 -4.15 11.05 -16.30
CA HIS A 646 -4.92 11.65 -15.22
C HIS A 646 -5.55 10.52 -14.40
N ASP A 647 -5.92 10.78 -13.14
CA ASP A 647 -6.68 9.81 -12.35
C ASP A 647 -8.15 9.81 -12.78
N GLU A 648 -8.45 9.08 -13.86
CA GLU A 648 -9.77 9.05 -14.49
C GLU A 648 -10.24 7.62 -14.80
N PRO A 649 -11.56 7.35 -14.88
CA PRO A 649 -12.09 6.01 -15.11
C PRO A 649 -11.55 5.34 -16.38
N LEU A 650 -11.39 6.10 -17.48
CA LEU A 650 -10.92 5.56 -18.77
C LEU A 650 -9.49 5.00 -18.67
N ALA A 651 -8.59 5.69 -17.95
CA ALA A 651 -7.21 5.27 -17.75
C ALA A 651 -7.09 3.94 -16.97
N LYS A 652 -8.11 3.60 -16.16
CA LYS A 652 -8.18 2.37 -15.36
C LYS A 652 -8.70 1.15 -16.13
N THR A 653 -9.07 1.29 -17.40
CA THR A 653 -9.55 0.18 -18.23
C THR A 653 -8.44 -0.80 -18.61
N LYS A 654 -8.82 -2.07 -18.85
CA LYS A 654 -7.93 -3.09 -19.42
C LYS A 654 -7.50 -2.69 -20.83
N LEU A 655 -8.40 -2.11 -21.63
CA LEU A 655 -8.06 -1.62 -22.97
C LEU A 655 -6.87 -0.64 -22.94
N VAL A 656 -6.86 0.30 -22.00
CA VAL A 656 -5.72 1.23 -21.85
C VAL A 656 -4.45 0.52 -21.38
N ARG A 657 -4.52 -0.43 -20.44
CA ARG A 657 -3.33 -1.24 -20.07
C ARG A 657 -2.78 -2.05 -21.24
N ASP A 658 -3.64 -2.61 -22.07
CA ASP A 658 -3.26 -3.43 -23.22
C ASP A 658 -2.45 -2.60 -24.25
N ILE A 659 -2.76 -1.31 -24.45
CA ILE A 659 -1.98 -0.36 -25.28
C ILE A 659 -0.52 -0.30 -24.81
N PHE A 660 -0.28 -0.23 -23.50
CA PHE A 660 1.05 -0.07 -22.94
C PHE A 660 1.85 -1.38 -22.83
N ARG A 661 1.23 -2.54 -23.12
CA ARG A 661 1.89 -3.84 -22.89
C ARG A 661 3.11 -4.02 -23.80
N GLU A 662 3.02 -3.68 -25.08
CA GLU A 662 4.01 -4.07 -26.12
C GLU A 662 4.76 -2.91 -26.79
N ILE A 663 4.54 -1.67 -26.36
CA ILE A 663 5.26 -0.49 -26.86
C ILE A 663 6.76 -0.53 -26.53
N ALA A 664 7.54 0.32 -27.21
CA ALA A 664 9.00 0.38 -27.07
C ALA A 664 9.48 1.36 -25.99
N GLY A 665 8.65 2.32 -25.56
CA GLY A 665 8.98 3.23 -24.47
C GLY A 665 7.84 4.16 -24.05
N VAL A 666 8.01 4.83 -22.90
CA VAL A 666 7.03 5.79 -22.35
C VAL A 666 7.70 7.10 -21.93
N LEU A 667 7.09 8.24 -22.25
CA LEU A 667 7.56 9.58 -21.87
C LEU A 667 6.49 10.27 -21.01
N TYR A 668 6.72 10.32 -19.70
CA TYR A 668 5.86 11.01 -18.74
C TYR A 668 6.27 12.47 -18.62
N HIS A 669 5.31 13.39 -18.46
CA HIS A 669 5.61 14.80 -18.20
C HIS A 669 6.09 15.03 -16.77
N SER A 670 5.61 14.27 -15.80
CA SER A 670 5.92 14.50 -14.37
C SER A 670 6.23 13.20 -13.61
N PRO A 671 6.97 13.28 -12.48
CA PRO A 671 7.16 12.14 -11.57
C PRO A 671 5.84 11.52 -11.09
N GLU A 672 4.83 12.35 -10.86
CA GLU A 672 3.52 11.97 -10.35
C GLU A 672 2.66 11.29 -11.43
N GLU A 673 2.75 11.72 -12.69
CA GLU A 673 2.11 11.00 -13.81
C GLU A 673 2.72 9.59 -13.98
N ARG A 674 4.05 9.48 -13.89
CA ARG A 674 4.74 8.18 -13.89
C ARG A 674 4.29 7.32 -12.72
N GLU A 675 4.16 7.91 -11.54
CA GLU A 675 3.76 7.21 -10.33
C GLU A 675 2.32 6.69 -10.41
N LEU A 676 1.38 7.53 -10.88
CA LEU A 676 0.01 7.15 -11.20
C LEU A 676 -0.01 5.95 -12.15
N ALA A 677 0.74 6.01 -13.24
CA ALA A 677 0.82 4.93 -14.21
C ALA A 677 1.36 3.62 -13.60
N GLN A 678 2.48 3.68 -12.88
CA GLN A 678 3.16 2.50 -12.35
C GLN A 678 2.44 1.87 -11.15
N ILE A 679 1.96 2.68 -10.21
CA ILE A 679 1.39 2.22 -8.95
C ILE A 679 -0.12 1.98 -9.08
N GLU A 680 -0.87 2.96 -9.57
CA GLU A 680 -2.34 2.93 -9.53
C GLU A 680 -2.95 2.27 -10.78
N LEU A 681 -2.41 2.56 -11.97
CA LEU A 681 -2.87 1.94 -13.22
C LEU A 681 -2.21 0.57 -13.47
N GLY A 682 -1.10 0.26 -12.79
CA GLY A 682 -0.34 -0.98 -12.97
C GLY A 682 0.33 -1.09 -14.35
N ILE A 683 0.78 0.04 -14.91
CA ILE A 683 1.47 0.18 -16.18
C ILE A 683 2.98 0.28 -15.90
N SER A 684 3.68 -0.87 -15.99
CA SER A 684 5.12 -0.97 -15.72
C SER A 684 5.89 -1.12 -17.03
N HIS A 685 6.79 -0.17 -17.32
CA HIS A 685 7.63 -0.18 -18.51
C HIS A 685 9.10 0.18 -18.20
N PRO A 686 10.07 -0.75 -18.37
CA PRO A 686 11.48 -0.52 -18.03
C PRO A 686 12.12 0.63 -18.81
N ASN A 687 11.79 0.75 -20.10
CA ASN A 687 12.21 1.89 -20.91
C ASN A 687 11.19 3.05 -20.78
N ALA A 688 11.29 3.81 -19.71
CA ALA A 688 10.48 5.01 -19.51
C ALA A 688 11.32 6.17 -18.94
N SER A 689 10.90 7.39 -19.22
CA SER A 689 11.56 8.62 -18.76
C SER A 689 10.53 9.65 -18.31
N VAL A 690 10.91 10.50 -17.35
CA VAL A 690 10.16 11.71 -17.00
C VAL A 690 10.84 12.86 -17.74
N ILE A 691 10.16 13.43 -18.73
CA ILE A 691 10.75 14.41 -19.64
C ILE A 691 10.50 15.86 -19.23
N GLY A 692 9.40 16.17 -18.52
CA GLY A 692 8.98 17.56 -18.30
C GLY A 692 8.50 18.20 -19.60
N THR A 693 8.86 19.46 -19.79
CA THR A 693 8.79 20.17 -21.08
C THR A 693 10.10 20.93 -21.31
N ALA A 694 10.33 21.44 -22.51
CA ALA A 694 11.18 22.61 -22.68
C ALA A 694 10.29 23.88 -22.70
N LEU A 695 10.80 24.97 -22.16
CA LEU A 695 10.24 26.31 -22.29
C LEU A 695 11.26 27.25 -22.91
N GLU A 696 10.81 28.03 -23.89
CA GLU A 696 11.57 29.19 -24.35
C GLU A 696 11.71 30.19 -23.19
N ARG A 697 12.85 30.87 -23.13
CA ARG A 697 13.14 31.82 -22.06
C ARG A 697 12.23 33.04 -22.20
N ALA A 698 11.35 33.26 -21.23
CA ALA A 698 10.33 34.30 -21.29
C ALA A 698 10.91 35.69 -21.63
N THR A 699 10.38 36.33 -22.66
CA THR A 699 10.67 37.72 -22.99
C THR A 699 9.88 38.63 -22.05
N PHE A 700 10.57 39.24 -21.09
CA PHE A 700 9.94 40.13 -20.11
C PHE A 700 9.40 41.39 -20.79
N SER A 701 8.08 41.46 -21.00
CA SER A 701 7.44 42.70 -21.41
C SER A 701 7.58 43.75 -20.30
N SER A 702 7.87 44.99 -20.70
CA SER A 702 7.78 46.16 -19.81
C SER A 702 6.33 46.63 -19.64
N GLU A 703 5.41 46.14 -20.48
CA GLU A 703 3.98 46.42 -20.38
C GLU A 703 3.40 45.70 -19.17
N ARG A 704 2.72 46.46 -18.30
CA ARG A 704 1.95 45.93 -17.18
C ARG A 704 0.47 46.02 -17.46
N THR A 705 -0.27 44.99 -17.10
CA THR A 705 -1.74 45.02 -17.18
C THR A 705 -2.28 45.99 -16.13
N ALA A 706 -2.96 47.04 -16.57
CA ALA A 706 -3.58 48.00 -15.66
C ALA A 706 -4.74 47.35 -14.89
N SER A 707 -4.71 47.49 -13.57
CA SER A 707 -5.78 47.19 -12.62
C SER A 707 -5.68 48.15 -11.44
N ASN A 708 -6.82 48.43 -10.79
CA ASN A 708 -6.90 49.35 -9.66
C ASN A 708 -6.63 48.67 -8.31
N ARG A 709 -6.49 47.34 -8.30
CA ARG A 709 -6.29 46.49 -7.11
C ARG A 709 -5.29 45.37 -7.43
N PRO A 710 -4.68 44.71 -6.42
CA PRO A 710 -4.02 43.44 -6.67
C PRO A 710 -5.05 42.44 -7.24
N TYR A 711 -4.64 41.65 -8.23
CA TYR A 711 -5.53 40.67 -8.85
C TYR A 711 -4.94 39.26 -8.85
N LEU A 712 -5.84 38.30 -8.88
CA LEU A 712 -5.60 36.86 -8.96
C LEU A 712 -5.98 36.41 -10.38
N LEU A 713 -5.15 35.54 -10.98
CA LEU A 713 -5.31 35.14 -12.37
C LEU A 713 -5.62 33.66 -12.52
N TYR A 714 -6.70 33.33 -13.23
CA TYR A 714 -6.90 32.01 -13.83
C TYR A 714 -6.55 32.08 -15.33
N ALA A 715 -5.81 31.10 -15.84
CA ALA A 715 -5.55 30.96 -17.27
C ALA A 715 -5.72 29.50 -17.69
N GLY A 716 -6.68 29.22 -18.58
CA GLY A 716 -6.99 27.86 -19.02
C GLY A 716 -8.34 27.75 -19.72
N ARG A 717 -8.66 26.54 -20.20
CA ARG A 717 -9.96 26.27 -20.84
C ARG A 717 -11.10 26.42 -19.84
N PHE A 718 -12.21 27.02 -20.26
CA PHE A 718 -13.42 27.15 -19.44
C PHE A 718 -14.25 25.86 -19.53
N CYS A 719 -13.94 24.90 -18.66
CA CYS A 719 -14.58 23.59 -18.63
C CYS A 719 -14.63 23.02 -17.19
N ARG A 720 -15.45 22.00 -16.95
CA ARG A 720 -15.69 21.44 -15.59
C ARG A 720 -14.48 20.66 -15.08
N GLU A 721 -13.74 20.04 -15.99
CA GLU A 721 -12.57 19.20 -15.77
C GLU A 721 -11.38 20.01 -15.22
N LYS A 722 -11.35 21.32 -15.47
CA LYS A 722 -10.41 22.27 -14.85
C LYS A 722 -10.90 22.83 -13.51
N ASN A 723 -11.96 22.24 -12.95
CA ASN A 723 -12.56 22.57 -11.66
C ASN A 723 -12.98 24.05 -11.52
N LEU A 724 -13.25 24.70 -12.67
CA LEU A 724 -13.72 26.08 -12.74
C LEU A 724 -15.01 26.34 -11.92
N PRO A 725 -15.97 25.41 -11.79
CA PRO A 725 -17.12 25.61 -10.90
C PRO A 725 -16.72 25.83 -9.43
N LEU A 726 -15.71 25.12 -8.93
CA LEU A 726 -15.21 25.26 -7.56
C LEU A 726 -14.52 26.61 -7.37
N LEU A 727 -13.70 27.03 -8.35
CA LEU A 727 -13.05 28.34 -8.33
C LEU A 727 -14.05 29.50 -8.28
N LEU A 728 -15.13 29.43 -9.08
CA LEU A 728 -16.18 30.45 -9.08
C LEU A 728 -17.01 30.45 -7.79
N ASP A 729 -17.16 29.31 -7.12
CA ASP A 729 -17.80 29.22 -5.80
C ASP A 729 -16.91 29.82 -4.71
N TRP A 730 -15.64 29.41 -4.65
CA TRP A 730 -14.67 29.92 -3.69
C TRP A 730 -14.38 31.41 -3.88
N GLN A 731 -14.36 31.91 -5.11
CA GLN A 731 -14.34 33.34 -5.41
C GLN A 731 -15.55 34.06 -4.76
N ARG A 732 -16.77 33.54 -4.97
CA ARG A 732 -17.99 34.16 -4.43
C ARG A 732 -17.99 34.20 -2.91
N ARG A 733 -17.58 33.10 -2.27
CA ARG A 733 -17.44 33.00 -0.82
C ARG A 733 -16.36 33.97 -0.30
N TYR A 734 -15.20 34.02 -0.96
CA TYR A 734 -14.09 34.89 -0.54
C TYR A 734 -14.42 36.37 -0.68
N GLU A 735 -15.08 36.80 -1.77
CA GLU A 735 -15.52 38.19 -1.92
C GLU A 735 -16.60 38.58 -0.89
N ALA A 736 -17.40 37.63 -0.40
CA ALA A 736 -18.33 37.86 0.71
C ALA A 736 -17.61 37.97 2.07
N ASP A 737 -16.61 37.10 2.33
CA ASP A 737 -15.81 37.10 3.57
C ASP A 737 -14.79 38.26 3.65
N ARG A 738 -14.32 38.76 2.50
CA ARG A 738 -13.17 39.66 2.32
C ARG A 738 -13.39 40.68 1.18
N PRO A 739 -14.48 41.47 1.20
CA PRO A 739 -14.88 42.30 0.07
C PRO A 739 -13.78 43.27 -0.37
N GLY A 740 -13.48 43.25 -1.67
CA GLY A 740 -12.56 44.16 -2.33
C GLY A 740 -11.07 43.94 -2.08
N ARG A 741 -10.64 42.84 -1.44
CA ARG A 741 -9.19 42.52 -1.30
C ARG A 741 -8.52 42.25 -2.65
N PHE A 742 -9.15 41.48 -3.55
CA PHE A 742 -8.57 41.13 -4.85
C PHE A 742 -9.59 41.29 -5.99
N GLU A 743 -9.11 41.59 -7.20
CA GLU A 743 -9.87 41.31 -8.43
C GLU A 743 -9.57 39.89 -8.93
N PHE A 744 -10.54 39.22 -9.56
CA PHE A 744 -10.34 37.91 -10.20
C PHE A 744 -10.41 38.06 -11.73
N HIS A 745 -9.29 37.79 -12.40
CA HIS A 745 -9.15 37.90 -13.86
C HIS A 745 -9.05 36.50 -14.46
N PHE A 746 -9.67 36.29 -15.62
CA PHE A 746 -9.75 34.99 -16.29
C PHE A 746 -9.33 35.13 -17.76
N ILE A 747 -8.36 34.32 -18.18
CA ILE A 747 -7.90 34.19 -19.57
C ILE A 747 -8.29 32.80 -20.09
N GLY A 748 -8.85 32.74 -21.29
CA GLY A 748 -9.20 31.51 -21.97
C GLY A 748 -10.57 31.54 -22.64
N GLU A 749 -11.00 30.35 -23.05
CA GLU A 749 -12.25 30.08 -23.75
C GLU A 749 -12.76 28.69 -23.40
N GLY A 750 -14.04 28.41 -23.63
CA GLY A 750 -14.61 27.07 -23.48
C GLY A 750 -16.13 27.06 -23.38
N GLY A 751 -16.71 25.87 -23.33
CA GLY A 751 -18.17 25.66 -23.31
C GLY A 751 -18.84 25.84 -21.95
N PHE A 752 -18.09 26.13 -20.87
CA PHE A 752 -18.69 26.35 -19.56
C PHE A 752 -19.18 27.80 -19.40
N PRO A 753 -20.49 28.04 -19.20
CA PRO A 753 -21.02 29.39 -19.02
C PRO A 753 -20.66 29.93 -17.63
N ILE A 754 -19.97 31.06 -17.59
CA ILE A 754 -19.59 31.74 -16.34
C ILE A 754 -20.68 32.76 -15.99
N PRO A 755 -21.26 32.75 -14.77
CA PRO A 755 -22.35 33.65 -14.40
C PRO A 755 -21.99 35.14 -14.50
N ALA A 756 -22.80 35.92 -15.21
CA ALA A 756 -22.64 37.38 -15.32
C ALA A 756 -22.85 38.14 -13.99
N THR A 757 -23.36 37.46 -12.97
CA THR A 757 -23.60 38.00 -11.62
C THR A 757 -22.38 37.98 -10.70
N LEU A 758 -21.27 37.33 -11.12
CA LEU A 758 -20.00 37.36 -10.38
C LEU A 758 -19.16 38.57 -10.81
N PRO A 759 -18.42 39.23 -9.89
CA PRO A 759 -17.44 40.25 -10.25
C PRO A 759 -16.17 39.59 -10.80
N TRP A 760 -16.17 39.26 -12.09
CA TRP A 760 -15.01 38.67 -12.80
C TRP A 760 -14.60 39.51 -14.00
N ASN A 761 -13.29 39.56 -14.26
CA ASN A 761 -12.72 40.27 -15.41
C ASN A 761 -12.32 39.25 -16.48
N ASN A 762 -13.25 38.96 -17.40
CA ASN A 762 -12.99 38.10 -18.55
C ASN A 762 -12.11 38.82 -19.57
N ARG A 763 -10.92 38.28 -19.82
CA ARG A 763 -9.99 38.78 -20.85
C ARG A 763 -10.07 38.00 -22.16
N GLY A 764 -10.83 36.91 -22.21
CA GLY A 764 -10.95 36.03 -23.38
C GLY A 764 -9.63 35.35 -23.76
N LEU A 765 -9.47 35.02 -25.04
CA LEU A 765 -8.17 34.66 -25.60
C LEU A 765 -7.29 35.91 -25.76
N LEU A 766 -6.05 35.81 -25.28
CA LEU A 766 -5.01 36.83 -25.42
C LEU A 766 -3.86 36.28 -26.28
N SER A 767 -3.11 37.14 -26.95
CA SER A 767 -1.84 36.75 -27.55
C SER A 767 -0.84 36.31 -26.46
N GLU A 768 0.17 35.49 -26.80
CA GLU A 768 1.16 35.03 -25.81
C GLU A 768 1.90 36.21 -25.12
N LYS A 769 2.08 37.35 -25.81
CA LYS A 769 2.67 38.58 -25.22
C LYS A 769 1.73 39.21 -24.18
N GLU A 770 0.45 39.37 -24.48
CA GLU A 770 -0.55 39.92 -23.57
C GLU A 770 -0.80 38.99 -22.37
N LYS A 771 -0.86 37.68 -22.62
CA LYS A 771 -0.93 36.64 -21.58
C LYS A 771 0.30 36.68 -20.68
N SER A 772 1.51 36.80 -21.23
CA SER A 772 2.75 36.95 -20.45
C SER A 772 2.71 38.21 -19.57
N ALA A 773 2.28 39.36 -20.11
CA ALA A 773 2.13 40.60 -19.33
C ALA A 773 1.07 40.48 -18.21
N ALA A 774 -0.03 39.78 -18.46
CA ALA A 774 -1.08 39.51 -17.48
C ALA A 774 -0.62 38.53 -16.39
N ILE A 775 0.12 37.49 -16.74
CA ILE A 775 0.76 36.61 -15.75
C ILE A 775 1.74 37.41 -14.90
N ALA A 776 2.66 38.17 -15.51
CA ALA A 776 3.69 38.94 -14.82
C ALA A 776 3.17 40.07 -13.91
N SER A 777 1.91 40.49 -14.11
CA SER A 777 1.26 41.54 -13.30
C SER A 777 0.33 40.99 -12.22
N ALA A 778 0.09 39.67 -12.18
CA ALA A 778 -0.79 39.03 -11.20
C ALA A 778 -0.10 38.89 -9.82
N SER A 779 -0.90 38.84 -8.76
CA SER A 779 -0.43 38.60 -7.38
C SER A 779 -0.14 37.11 -7.13
N ALA A 780 -0.98 36.25 -7.72
CA ALA A 780 -0.80 34.81 -7.82
C ALA A 780 -1.61 34.28 -9.00
N VAL A 781 -1.20 33.14 -9.54
CA VAL A 781 -2.01 32.33 -10.47
C VAL A 781 -2.76 31.27 -9.69
N ILE A 782 -4.06 31.11 -9.94
CA ILE A 782 -4.91 30.12 -9.27
C ILE A 782 -5.26 29.01 -10.25
N GLN A 783 -4.94 27.76 -9.89
CA GLN A 783 -5.22 26.58 -10.70
C GLN A 783 -5.82 25.47 -9.83
N LEU A 784 -7.15 25.49 -9.66
CA LEU A 784 -7.87 24.51 -8.84
C LEU A 784 -8.20 23.19 -9.55
N SER A 785 -7.70 22.96 -10.76
CA SER A 785 -7.89 21.69 -11.46
C SER A 785 -7.27 20.54 -10.66
N CYS A 786 -8.03 19.45 -10.44
CA CYS A 786 -7.46 18.22 -9.86
C CYS A 786 -6.65 17.42 -10.89
N ASN A 787 -6.87 17.62 -12.20
CA ASN A 787 -6.28 16.83 -13.28
C ASN A 787 -5.36 17.69 -14.17
N GLU A 788 -4.06 17.50 -13.97
CA GLU A 788 -2.96 18.03 -14.78
C GLU A 788 -1.91 16.93 -14.98
N SER A 789 -1.18 16.95 -16.10
CA SER A 789 0.04 16.13 -16.27
C SER A 789 1.33 16.94 -16.04
N LEU A 790 1.25 18.28 -16.14
CA LEU A 790 2.35 19.22 -15.83
C LEU A 790 1.90 20.66 -15.50
N SER A 791 0.80 21.15 -16.09
CA SER A 791 0.37 22.56 -16.03
C SER A 791 1.41 23.57 -16.55
N LEU A 792 1.43 23.78 -17.87
CA LEU A 792 2.31 24.80 -18.50
C LEU A 792 2.11 26.20 -17.91
N VAL A 793 0.87 26.56 -17.55
CA VAL A 793 0.51 27.85 -16.94
C VAL A 793 1.18 28.07 -15.58
N ALA A 794 1.38 27.01 -14.79
CA ALA A 794 2.12 27.11 -13.53
C ALA A 794 3.62 27.38 -13.76
N LEU A 795 4.21 26.77 -14.80
CA LEU A 795 5.59 27.02 -15.19
C LEU A 795 5.77 28.44 -15.76
N GLU A 796 4.83 28.91 -16.60
CA GLU A 796 4.78 30.28 -17.12
C GLU A 796 4.70 31.31 -15.97
N ALA A 797 3.86 31.07 -14.96
CA ALA A 797 3.78 31.90 -13.75
C ALA A 797 5.14 31.99 -13.03
N TRP A 798 5.80 30.85 -12.86
CA TRP A 798 7.12 30.79 -12.25
C TRP A 798 8.22 31.42 -13.10
N GLN A 799 8.20 31.38 -14.43
CA GLN A 799 9.14 32.18 -15.27
C GLN A 799 9.05 33.68 -14.92
N HIS A 800 7.84 34.17 -14.63
CA HIS A 800 7.58 35.54 -14.20
C HIS A 800 7.76 35.79 -12.69
N SER A 801 8.21 34.80 -11.92
CA SER A 801 8.35 34.86 -10.45
C SER A 801 7.02 35.04 -9.71
N VAL A 802 5.90 34.63 -10.31
CA VAL A 802 4.55 34.71 -9.74
C VAL A 802 4.20 33.38 -9.07
N PRO A 803 3.75 33.38 -7.80
CA PRO A 803 3.41 32.15 -7.08
C PRO A 803 2.11 31.52 -7.59
N VAL A 804 1.97 30.21 -7.37
CA VAL A 804 0.79 29.43 -7.79
C VAL A 804 0.00 28.95 -6.57
N LEU A 805 -1.32 29.11 -6.59
CA LEU A 805 -2.24 28.52 -5.63
C LEU A 805 -3.02 27.39 -6.31
N ALA A 806 -2.78 26.15 -5.90
CA ALA A 806 -3.35 24.95 -6.53
C ALA A 806 -4.32 24.18 -5.61
N HIS A 807 -5.15 23.32 -6.21
CA HIS A 807 -5.93 22.36 -5.44
C HIS A 807 -5.05 21.25 -4.88
N ARG A 808 -5.23 20.88 -3.61
CA ARG A 808 -4.38 19.86 -2.94
C ARG A 808 -4.48 18.48 -3.57
N GLU A 809 -5.62 18.11 -4.12
CA GLU A 809 -5.83 16.80 -4.77
C GLU A 809 -5.17 16.70 -6.16
N CYS A 810 -4.66 17.80 -6.71
CA CYS A 810 -3.88 17.75 -7.95
C CYS A 810 -2.47 17.26 -7.66
N ALA A 811 -2.26 15.93 -7.68
CA ALA A 811 -0.98 15.31 -7.34
C ALA A 811 0.21 15.99 -8.04
N VAL A 812 0.11 16.25 -9.35
CA VAL A 812 1.15 16.94 -10.13
C VAL A 812 1.43 18.36 -9.63
N LEU A 813 0.41 19.21 -9.50
CA LEU A 813 0.63 20.59 -9.04
C LEU A 813 1.08 20.66 -7.59
N ALA A 814 0.55 19.79 -6.73
CA ALA A 814 0.94 19.71 -5.32
C ALA A 814 2.40 19.29 -5.17
N GLY A 815 2.83 18.20 -5.84
CA GLY A 815 4.22 17.73 -5.79
C GLY A 815 5.20 18.69 -6.49
N MET A 816 4.78 19.39 -7.55
CA MET A 816 5.55 20.50 -8.13
C MET A 816 5.71 21.68 -7.16
N ILE A 817 4.65 22.09 -6.47
CA ILE A 817 4.71 23.16 -5.44
C ILE A 817 5.61 22.73 -4.28
N GLU A 818 5.53 21.47 -3.84
CA GLU A 818 6.37 20.90 -2.77
C GLU A 818 7.86 20.90 -3.16
N ARG A 819 8.21 20.41 -4.36
CA ARG A 819 9.60 20.45 -4.87
C ARG A 819 10.13 21.87 -5.03
N ALA A 820 9.33 22.77 -5.60
CA ALA A 820 9.76 24.11 -5.94
C ALA A 820 9.72 25.10 -4.77
N ASN A 821 8.98 24.78 -3.71
CA ASN A 821 8.41 25.73 -2.75
C ASN A 821 7.74 26.94 -3.46
N GLY A 822 7.08 26.67 -4.59
CA GLY A 822 6.69 27.68 -5.59
C GLY A 822 5.37 28.41 -5.32
N GLY A 823 4.69 28.09 -4.21
CA GLY A 823 3.34 28.55 -3.95
C GLY A 823 2.70 27.80 -2.80
N ALA A 824 1.39 27.55 -2.86
CA ALA A 824 0.65 26.83 -1.83
C ALA A 824 -0.49 25.98 -2.39
N CYS A 825 -0.96 25.02 -1.59
CA CYS A 825 -2.13 24.19 -1.90
C CYS A 825 -3.26 24.40 -0.89
N ALA A 826 -4.50 24.32 -1.38
CA ALA A 826 -5.72 24.29 -0.57
C ALA A 826 -6.61 23.11 -1.02
N GLY A 827 -7.14 22.35 -0.06
CA GLY A 827 -8.15 21.30 -0.27
C GLY A 827 -9.55 21.69 0.20
N THR A 828 -9.67 22.72 1.05
CA THR A 828 -10.96 23.29 1.45
C THR A 828 -11.01 24.79 1.22
N TYR A 829 -12.21 25.38 1.28
CA TYR A 829 -12.39 26.81 1.19
C TYR A 829 -11.71 27.56 2.35
N GLU A 830 -11.70 26.98 3.54
CA GLU A 830 -11.16 27.59 4.75
C GLU A 830 -9.64 27.73 4.62
N GLU A 831 -8.96 26.68 4.13
CA GLU A 831 -7.55 26.74 3.73
C GLU A 831 -7.32 27.75 2.60
N PHE A 832 -8.17 27.76 1.57
CA PHE A 832 -8.06 28.69 0.43
C PHE A 832 -8.14 30.15 0.88
N ARG A 833 -9.10 30.48 1.76
CA ARG A 833 -9.24 31.79 2.39
C ARG A 833 -8.01 32.15 3.20
N GLU A 834 -7.49 31.24 4.02
CA GLU A 834 -6.25 31.48 4.79
C GLU A 834 -5.02 31.73 3.90
N ARG A 835 -4.92 31.02 2.76
CA ARG A 835 -3.85 31.27 1.77
C ARG A 835 -3.99 32.65 1.12
N LEU A 836 -5.21 33.06 0.75
CA LEU A 836 -5.45 34.39 0.16
C LEU A 836 -5.30 35.53 1.18
N ASP A 837 -5.73 35.35 2.42
CA ASP A 837 -5.48 36.30 3.51
C ASP A 837 -3.97 36.46 3.74
N SER A 838 -3.22 35.35 3.80
CA SER A 838 -1.74 35.36 3.86
C SER A 838 -1.09 36.06 2.65
N LEU A 839 -1.57 35.84 1.43
CA LEU A 839 -1.07 36.51 0.22
C LEU A 839 -1.29 38.02 0.26
N PHE A 840 -2.45 38.46 0.76
CA PHE A 840 -2.78 39.88 0.87
C PHE A 840 -1.95 40.58 1.97
N GLU A 841 -1.76 39.91 3.10
CA GLU A 841 -1.10 40.48 4.29
C GLU A 841 0.44 40.35 4.24
N GLN A 842 0.97 39.34 3.53
CA GLN A 842 2.40 39.04 3.41
C GLN A 842 2.85 38.86 1.94
N PRO A 843 2.65 39.85 1.06
CA PRO A 843 2.92 39.70 -0.37
C PRO A 843 4.40 39.44 -0.71
N GLU A 844 5.35 39.88 0.12
CA GLU A 844 6.78 39.58 -0.10
C GLU A 844 7.15 38.12 0.16
N LEU A 845 6.48 37.45 1.11
CA LEU A 845 6.63 36.01 1.33
C LEU A 845 6.19 35.25 0.08
N TRP A 846 5.03 35.61 -0.47
CA TRP A 846 4.50 35.00 -1.69
C TRP A 846 5.32 35.31 -2.94
N ARG A 847 5.90 36.52 -3.06
CA ARG A 847 6.92 36.82 -4.08
C ARG A 847 8.19 35.98 -3.91
N GLN A 848 8.57 35.61 -2.68
CA GLN A 848 9.68 34.69 -2.45
C GLN A 848 9.34 33.27 -2.95
N LEU A 849 8.14 32.76 -2.67
CA LEU A 849 7.67 31.48 -3.22
C LEU A 849 7.73 31.49 -4.76
N GLY A 850 7.21 32.54 -5.42
CA GLY A 850 7.29 32.68 -6.87
C GLY A 850 8.73 32.73 -7.41
N ARG A 851 9.67 33.36 -6.68
CA ARG A 851 11.11 33.34 -7.02
C ARG A 851 11.76 31.95 -6.85
N GLN A 852 11.30 31.13 -5.90
CA GLN A 852 11.76 29.76 -5.73
C GLN A 852 11.23 28.86 -6.85
N GLY A 853 9.95 29.01 -7.21
CA GLY A 853 9.36 28.44 -8.42
C GLY A 853 10.18 28.75 -9.68
N ARG A 854 10.59 30.01 -9.86
CA ARG A 854 11.44 30.42 -10.98
C ARG A 854 12.78 29.71 -11.03
N ALA A 855 13.38 29.42 -9.87
CA ALA A 855 14.67 28.71 -9.83
C ALA A 855 14.51 27.30 -10.40
N MET A 856 13.48 26.55 -9.99
CA MET A 856 13.18 25.23 -10.56
C MET A 856 12.93 25.30 -12.07
N VAL A 857 12.18 26.30 -12.57
CA VAL A 857 11.92 26.41 -14.01
C VAL A 857 13.19 26.64 -14.82
N ARG A 858 14.07 27.54 -14.37
CA ARG A 858 15.38 27.78 -14.98
C ARG A 858 16.23 26.52 -15.00
N ASP A 859 16.23 25.77 -13.91
CA ASP A 859 17.15 24.64 -13.71
C ASP A 859 16.65 23.33 -14.38
N GLU A 860 15.34 23.15 -14.57
CA GLU A 860 14.74 21.92 -15.13
C GLU A 860 14.15 22.04 -16.56
N PHE A 861 13.64 23.23 -16.94
CA PHE A 861 12.82 23.41 -18.16
C PHE A 861 13.34 24.45 -19.18
N GLU A 862 14.26 25.36 -18.83
CA GLU A 862 14.83 26.34 -19.79
C GLU A 862 15.92 25.76 -20.74
N SER A 863 16.22 24.45 -20.66
CA SER A 863 17.23 23.78 -21.52
C SER A 863 16.58 22.79 -22.50
N THR A 864 16.54 23.15 -23.80
CA THR A 864 16.08 22.25 -24.87
C THR A 864 17.01 21.04 -25.06
N GLU A 865 18.32 21.22 -24.84
CA GLU A 865 19.31 20.13 -24.86
C GLU A 865 19.03 19.09 -23.77
N ALA A 866 18.87 19.52 -22.51
CA ALA A 866 18.59 18.60 -21.40
C ALA A 866 17.22 17.91 -21.56
N PHE A 867 16.24 18.60 -22.12
CA PHE A 867 14.94 18.02 -22.48
C PHE A 867 15.08 16.95 -23.58
N ALA A 868 15.82 17.25 -24.65
CA ALA A 868 16.09 16.30 -25.73
C ALA A 868 16.88 15.07 -25.25
N GLN A 869 17.90 15.25 -24.39
CA GLN A 869 18.68 14.15 -23.80
C GLN A 869 17.80 13.18 -22.99
N ARG A 870 16.78 13.67 -22.26
CA ARG A 870 15.83 12.82 -21.51
C ARG A 870 14.96 11.93 -22.40
N ILE A 871 14.74 12.35 -23.65
CA ILE A 871 14.02 11.58 -24.69
C ILE A 871 14.99 10.65 -25.43
N ASP A 872 16.18 11.15 -25.79
CA ASP A 872 17.22 10.40 -26.49
C ASP A 872 17.68 9.17 -25.70
N GLY A 873 17.71 9.25 -24.36
CA GLY A 873 17.94 8.10 -23.49
C GLY A 873 16.93 6.96 -23.70
N VAL A 874 15.65 7.26 -23.97
CA VAL A 874 14.61 6.26 -24.26
C VAL A 874 14.78 5.68 -25.66
N LEU A 875 15.07 6.53 -26.65
CA LEU A 875 15.32 6.12 -28.03
C LEU A 875 16.57 5.24 -28.17
N SER A 876 17.62 5.56 -27.42
CA SER A 876 18.87 4.80 -27.33
C SER A 876 18.68 3.47 -26.60
N ASN A 877 17.97 3.47 -25.46
CA ASN A 877 17.64 2.23 -24.72
C ASN A 877 16.84 1.22 -25.54
N MET A 878 16.03 1.65 -26.52
CA MET A 878 15.33 0.73 -27.43
C MET A 878 16.28 -0.17 -28.23
N ALA A 879 17.59 0.13 -28.32
CA ALA A 879 18.60 -0.75 -28.93
C ALA A 879 19.23 -1.75 -27.92
N THR A 880 19.00 -1.56 -26.62
CA THR A 880 19.33 -2.52 -25.55
C THR A 880 18.19 -3.53 -25.41
N SER A 881 18.49 -4.79 -25.10
CA SER A 881 17.44 -5.79 -24.86
C SER A 881 16.61 -5.47 -23.62
N LEU A 882 15.33 -5.88 -23.64
CA LEU A 882 14.40 -5.66 -22.55
C LEU A 882 14.91 -6.25 -21.22
N ALA A 883 15.56 -7.42 -21.28
CA ALA A 883 16.22 -8.02 -20.14
C ALA A 883 17.21 -7.06 -19.47
N GLU A 884 18.14 -6.45 -20.21
CA GLU A 884 19.17 -5.57 -19.64
C GLU A 884 18.60 -4.22 -19.20
N GLN A 885 17.56 -3.71 -19.88
CA GLN A 885 16.79 -2.56 -19.39
C GLN A 885 16.20 -2.87 -17.99
N MET A 886 15.60 -4.06 -17.81
CA MET A 886 15.08 -4.53 -16.52
C MET A 886 16.19 -4.72 -15.48
N ARG A 887 17.36 -5.29 -15.84
CA ARG A 887 18.49 -5.44 -14.90
C ARG A 887 18.97 -4.09 -14.37
N ARG A 888 19.14 -3.11 -15.26
CA ARG A 888 19.56 -1.76 -14.91
C ARG A 888 18.52 -1.06 -14.03
N ARG A 889 17.26 -1.03 -14.45
CA ARG A 889 16.17 -0.41 -13.66
C ARG A 889 15.94 -1.12 -12.33
N GLY A 890 16.10 -2.44 -12.29
CA GLY A 890 16.04 -3.25 -11.07
C GLY A 890 17.08 -2.80 -10.06
N ARG A 891 18.36 -2.75 -10.43
CA ARG A 891 19.42 -2.26 -9.54
C ARG A 891 19.20 -0.80 -9.10
N GLU A 892 18.75 0.07 -10.00
CA GLU A 892 18.35 1.45 -9.67
C GLU A 892 17.19 1.49 -8.64
N ARG A 893 16.20 0.59 -8.74
CA ARG A 893 15.08 0.45 -7.79
C ARG A 893 15.52 -0.14 -6.45
N ALA A 894 16.36 -1.18 -6.46
CA ALA A 894 16.86 -1.85 -5.26
C ALA A 894 17.70 -0.92 -4.37
N GLY A 895 18.45 0.01 -4.96
CA GLY A 895 19.22 1.03 -4.23
C GLY A 895 18.41 1.85 -3.21
N TRP A 896 17.10 2.06 -3.45
CA TRP A 896 16.21 2.77 -2.52
C TRP A 896 15.96 2.01 -1.21
N PHE A 897 16.18 0.70 -1.18
CA PHE A 897 15.89 -0.18 -0.04
C PHE A 897 17.15 -0.61 0.73
N GLN A 898 18.33 -0.17 0.28
CA GLN A 898 19.59 -0.37 1.00
C GLN A 898 19.51 0.24 2.41
N SER A 899 20.17 -0.42 3.37
CA SER A 899 20.09 -0.07 4.80
C SER A 899 20.31 1.42 5.06
N GLU A 900 21.29 2.08 4.42
CA GLU A 900 21.57 3.51 4.60
C GLU A 900 20.35 4.42 4.32
N ASN A 901 19.61 4.14 3.24
CA ASN A 901 18.42 4.90 2.86
C ASN A 901 17.25 4.60 3.80
N TRP A 902 17.09 3.33 4.19
CA TRP A 902 16.09 2.91 5.17
C TRP A 902 16.35 3.52 6.56
N GLU A 903 17.58 3.46 7.06
CA GLU A 903 17.97 4.02 8.36
C GLU A 903 17.74 5.53 8.43
N ARG A 904 18.01 6.25 7.34
CA ARG A 904 17.74 7.69 7.25
C ARG A 904 16.24 7.98 7.37
N PHE A 905 15.40 7.23 6.66
CA PHE A 905 13.95 7.37 6.75
C PHE A 905 13.43 7.01 8.15
N PHE A 906 13.86 5.86 8.67
CA PHE A 906 13.42 5.33 9.97
C PHE A 906 13.86 6.23 11.13
N SER A 907 15.06 6.83 11.06
CA SER A 907 15.47 7.87 12.02
C SER A 907 14.54 9.06 12.02
N MET A 908 14.21 9.62 10.84
CA MET A 908 13.26 10.75 10.75
C MET A 908 11.87 10.40 11.29
N GLN A 909 11.42 9.16 11.10
CA GLN A 909 10.17 8.66 11.63
C GLN A 909 10.21 8.57 13.17
N VAL A 910 11.25 7.94 13.73
CA VAL A 910 11.47 7.82 15.18
C VAL A 910 11.56 9.20 15.84
N ASP A 911 12.37 10.11 15.29
CA ASP A 911 12.54 11.48 15.79
C ASP A 911 11.19 12.22 15.83
N ARG A 912 10.37 12.10 14.77
CA ARG A 912 9.02 12.67 14.75
C ARG A 912 8.15 12.11 15.88
N ILE A 913 8.12 10.79 16.04
CA ILE A 913 7.25 10.09 17.00
C ILE A 913 7.62 10.44 18.45
N LEU A 914 8.91 10.57 18.76
CA LEU A 914 9.38 10.99 20.08
C LEU A 914 8.99 12.43 20.44
N HIS A 915 8.58 13.23 19.45
CA HIS A 915 8.03 14.57 19.63
C HIS A 915 6.50 14.66 19.51
N LEU A 916 5.79 13.54 19.32
CA LEU A 916 4.32 13.52 19.35
C LEU A 916 3.79 13.48 20.79
N GLU A 917 2.86 14.38 21.09
CA GLU A 917 2.04 14.31 22.29
C GLU A 917 1.31 12.95 22.40
N PRO A 918 1.11 12.40 23.61
CA PRO A 918 0.34 11.17 23.81
C PRO A 918 -1.05 11.22 23.17
N LEU A 919 -1.40 10.16 22.45
CA LEU A 919 -2.71 10.03 21.82
C LEU A 919 -3.84 10.12 22.85
N ALA A 920 -4.67 11.16 22.74
CA ALA A 920 -5.84 11.36 23.57
C ALA A 920 -6.96 10.36 23.18
N ILE A 921 -7.08 9.29 23.94
CA ILE A 921 -8.16 8.30 23.83
C ILE A 921 -9.38 8.78 24.63
N GLU A 922 -10.43 9.22 23.94
CA GLU A 922 -11.75 9.46 24.52
C GLU A 922 -12.64 8.26 24.16
N GLU A 923 -12.92 7.40 25.13
CA GLU A 923 -13.91 6.32 24.98
C GLU A 923 -15.31 6.85 25.31
N LYS A 924 -16.09 7.16 24.28
CA LYS A 924 -17.43 7.74 24.41
C LYS A 924 -18.42 7.00 23.54
N ALA A 925 -19.55 6.63 24.14
CA ALA A 925 -20.67 6.05 23.40
C ALA A 925 -21.98 6.75 23.77
N VAL A 926 -22.91 6.76 22.83
CA VAL A 926 -24.30 7.14 23.08
C VAL A 926 -25.17 5.90 22.91
N ILE A 927 -25.87 5.53 23.97
CA ILE A 927 -26.84 4.42 23.97
C ILE A 927 -28.22 5.03 23.74
N ARG A 928 -28.99 4.50 22.79
CA ARG A 928 -30.35 4.95 22.49
C ARG A 928 -31.31 3.76 22.36
N PRO A 929 -32.57 3.85 22.84
CA PRO A 929 -33.62 2.90 22.52
C PRO A 929 -33.89 2.91 21.02
N ARG A 930 -34.04 1.72 20.44
CA ARG A 930 -34.42 1.58 19.04
C ARG A 930 -35.82 2.17 18.82
N GLY A 931 -35.99 2.95 17.76
CA GLY A 931 -37.26 3.62 17.44
C GLY A 931 -37.54 4.93 18.21
N GLY A 932 -36.56 5.49 18.94
CA GLY A 932 -36.70 6.82 19.57
C GLY A 932 -37.66 6.88 20.77
N LEU A 933 -38.00 5.72 21.34
CA LEU A 933 -38.85 5.61 22.53
C LEU A 933 -38.22 6.34 23.73
N THR A 934 -39.02 6.90 24.63
CA THR A 934 -38.53 7.48 25.90
C THR A 934 -38.71 6.54 27.10
N SER A 935 -39.40 5.43 26.89
CA SER A 935 -39.65 4.39 27.88
C SER A 935 -39.71 3.00 27.23
N PHE A 936 -39.48 1.97 28.04
CA PHE A 936 -39.67 0.58 27.67
C PHE A 936 -40.91 0.04 28.39
N VAL A 937 -41.66 -0.85 27.75
CA VAL A 937 -42.80 -1.56 28.33
C VAL A 937 -42.57 -3.04 28.11
N LEU A 938 -42.43 -3.82 29.19
CA LEU A 938 -42.05 -5.25 29.13
C LEU A 938 -42.93 -6.10 30.05
N GLU A 939 -43.23 -7.34 29.63
CA GLU A 939 -43.76 -8.36 30.55
C GLU A 939 -42.68 -8.78 31.56
N PRO A 940 -43.03 -9.21 32.79
CA PRO A 940 -42.08 -9.72 33.80
C PRO A 940 -41.24 -10.93 33.37
N ASN A 941 -41.52 -11.56 32.22
CA ASN A 941 -40.75 -12.68 31.66
C ASN A 941 -39.80 -12.27 30.52
N THR A 942 -39.91 -11.05 29.97
CA THR A 942 -39.02 -10.58 28.91
C THR A 942 -37.60 -10.41 29.46
N ARG A 943 -36.58 -10.75 28.69
CA ARG A 943 -35.17 -10.77 29.17
C ARG A 943 -34.21 -9.87 28.40
N LYS A 944 -34.72 -9.17 27.38
CA LYS A 944 -33.91 -8.39 26.44
C LYS A 944 -34.55 -7.02 26.20
N VAL A 945 -33.71 -6.03 25.98
CA VAL A 945 -34.07 -4.69 25.48
C VAL A 945 -33.20 -4.38 24.28
N SER A 946 -33.78 -3.91 23.18
CA SER A 946 -33.02 -3.50 21.99
C SER A 946 -32.57 -2.05 22.12
N VAL A 947 -31.27 -1.82 22.00
CA VAL A 947 -30.67 -0.48 21.94
C VAL A 947 -29.76 -0.36 20.73
N GLU A 948 -29.63 0.86 20.23
CA GLU A 948 -28.55 1.28 19.36
C GLU A 948 -27.42 1.87 20.21
N ILE A 949 -26.18 1.54 19.85
CA ILE A 949 -24.97 2.09 20.47
C ILE A 949 -24.17 2.74 19.37
N GLU A 950 -23.94 4.04 19.49
CA GLU A 950 -23.06 4.83 18.64
C GLU A 950 -21.72 5.04 19.35
N ASN A 951 -20.60 4.76 18.70
CA ASN A 951 -19.28 5.15 19.22
C ASN A 951 -18.96 6.58 18.76
N CYS A 952 -19.12 7.55 19.66
CA CYS A 952 -18.79 8.96 19.44
C CYS A 952 -17.38 9.34 19.96
N GLY A 953 -16.56 8.35 20.33
CA GLY A 953 -15.21 8.53 20.86
C GLY A 953 -14.11 8.57 19.80
N SER A 954 -12.86 8.71 20.24
CA SER A 954 -11.67 8.71 19.37
C SER A 954 -11.03 7.34 19.18
N ALA A 955 -11.57 6.28 19.79
CA ALA A 955 -11.03 4.91 19.72
C ALA A 955 -12.13 3.83 19.63
N PRO A 956 -11.83 2.64 19.07
CA PRO A 956 -12.77 1.52 18.99
C PRO A 956 -13.16 0.95 20.35
N LEU A 957 -14.41 0.52 20.46
CA LEU A 957 -14.91 -0.21 21.62
C LEU A 957 -14.79 -1.72 21.35
N ALA A 958 -14.02 -2.40 22.20
CA ALA A 958 -13.66 -3.80 22.02
C ALA A 958 -14.52 -4.76 22.88
N PRO A 959 -14.95 -5.91 22.33
CA PRO A 959 -15.81 -6.86 23.04
C PRO A 959 -15.06 -7.86 23.95
N SER A 960 -13.74 -8.00 23.81
CA SER A 960 -12.99 -9.11 24.43
C SER A 960 -11.50 -8.81 24.73
N LEU A 961 -11.13 -7.55 24.94
CA LEU A 961 -9.77 -7.12 25.32
C LEU A 961 -9.61 -6.97 26.85
N PRO A 962 -8.38 -6.87 27.38
CA PRO A 962 -8.14 -6.28 28.69
C PRO A 962 -8.75 -4.87 28.77
N GLY A 963 -9.74 -4.66 29.65
CA GLY A 963 -10.54 -3.44 29.69
C GLY A 963 -11.72 -3.39 28.71
N ALA A 964 -12.16 -4.54 28.16
CA ALA A 964 -13.34 -4.68 27.31
C ALA A 964 -14.54 -3.91 27.88
N ARG A 965 -15.29 -3.27 26.98
CA ARG A 965 -16.48 -2.50 27.35
C ARG A 965 -17.73 -3.36 27.26
N VAL A 966 -18.52 -3.33 28.34
CA VAL A 966 -19.82 -3.99 28.46
C VAL A 966 -20.88 -2.95 28.80
N VAL A 967 -22.08 -3.17 28.27
CA VAL A 967 -23.25 -2.39 28.65
C VAL A 967 -23.83 -2.99 29.91
N TRP A 968 -23.67 -2.27 31.01
CA TRP A 968 -24.34 -2.53 32.27
C TRP A 968 -25.80 -2.07 32.18
N THR A 969 -26.67 -2.88 32.79
CA THR A 969 -28.09 -2.63 32.97
C THR A 969 -28.35 -2.62 34.47
N VAL A 970 -28.88 -1.52 34.98
CA VAL A 970 -29.22 -1.31 36.40
C VAL A 970 -30.71 -1.05 36.47
N LEU A 971 -31.44 -1.86 37.24
CA LEU A 971 -32.87 -1.69 37.45
C LEU A 971 -33.13 -1.25 38.88
N SER A 972 -33.77 -0.10 39.06
CA SER A 972 -34.12 0.48 40.37
C SER A 972 -35.59 0.86 40.45
N THR A 973 -36.13 0.91 41.66
CA THR A 973 -37.45 1.50 41.92
C THR A 973 -37.42 3.01 41.65
N LEU A 974 -38.59 3.65 41.54
CA LEU A 974 -38.67 5.12 41.40
C LEU A 974 -38.02 5.89 42.57
N GLY A 975 -37.87 5.26 43.74
CA GLY A 975 -37.17 5.80 44.91
C GLY A 975 -35.64 5.63 44.90
N GLY A 976 -35.08 4.98 43.87
CA GLY A 976 -33.64 4.79 43.70
C GLY A 976 -33.07 3.48 44.26
N GLU A 977 -33.85 2.69 44.99
CA GLU A 977 -33.42 1.39 45.51
C GLU A 977 -33.25 0.35 44.39
N ALA A 978 -32.16 -0.41 44.38
CA ALA A 978 -31.90 -1.44 43.38
C ALA A 978 -32.97 -2.56 43.44
N ALA A 979 -33.74 -2.72 42.37
CA ALA A 979 -34.82 -3.69 42.27
C ALA A 979 -34.33 -5.10 41.92
N THR A 980 -33.22 -5.20 41.18
CA THR A 980 -32.55 -6.47 40.85
C THR A 980 -31.03 -6.29 40.77
N PRO A 981 -30.23 -7.35 40.96
CA PRO A 981 -28.79 -7.28 40.73
C PRO A 981 -28.48 -6.87 39.28
N PRO A 982 -27.51 -5.99 39.02
CA PRO A 982 -27.21 -5.54 37.66
C PRO A 982 -26.77 -6.68 36.72
N SER A 983 -26.82 -6.42 35.42
CA SER A 983 -26.36 -7.33 34.37
C SER A 983 -25.51 -6.63 33.31
N ALA A 984 -24.42 -7.28 32.91
CA ALA A 984 -23.55 -6.81 31.84
C ALA A 984 -23.83 -7.55 30.52
N THR A 985 -23.76 -6.82 29.41
CA THR A 985 -23.87 -7.35 28.04
C THR A 985 -22.66 -6.92 27.22
N ARG A 986 -21.90 -7.88 26.67
CA ARG A 986 -20.78 -7.60 25.75
C ARG A 986 -21.29 -7.11 24.40
N LEU A 987 -20.50 -6.26 23.75
CA LEU A 987 -20.73 -5.87 22.36
C LEU A 987 -20.62 -7.09 21.42
N PRO A 988 -21.39 -7.14 20.31
CA PRO A 988 -21.36 -8.27 19.36
C PRO A 988 -20.08 -8.33 18.51
N GLY A 989 -19.29 -7.26 18.52
CA GLY A 989 -18.05 -7.12 17.76
C GLY A 989 -17.33 -5.82 18.13
N TRP A 990 -16.32 -5.46 17.35
CA TRP A 990 -15.71 -4.13 17.42
C TRP A 990 -16.71 -3.07 16.97
N LEU A 991 -16.79 -1.96 17.70
CA LEU A 991 -17.52 -0.76 17.28
C LEU A 991 -16.50 0.37 17.05
N LEU A 992 -16.18 0.66 15.79
CA LEU A 992 -15.19 1.69 15.43
C LEU A 992 -15.77 3.11 15.64
N PRO A 993 -14.93 4.14 15.80
CA PRO A 993 -15.40 5.54 15.87
C PRO A 993 -16.33 5.92 14.72
N GLY A 994 -17.45 6.58 15.04
CA GLY A 994 -18.51 6.97 14.11
C GLY A 994 -19.46 5.84 13.69
N GLN A 995 -19.27 4.60 14.15
CA GLN A 995 -20.18 3.49 13.84
C GLN A 995 -21.33 3.38 14.86
N VAL A 996 -22.47 2.89 14.36
CA VAL A 996 -23.65 2.51 15.14
C VAL A 996 -23.85 0.99 15.05
N THR A 997 -24.24 0.34 16.14
CA THR A 997 -24.65 -1.07 16.13
C THR A 997 -25.87 -1.31 17.03
N SER A 998 -26.71 -2.27 16.67
CA SER A 998 -27.84 -2.71 17.51
C SER A 998 -27.42 -3.83 18.45
N VAL A 999 -27.74 -3.72 19.74
CA VAL A 999 -27.43 -4.72 20.77
C VAL A 999 -28.67 -5.05 21.59
N PHE A 1000 -28.88 -6.35 21.84
CA PHE A 1000 -29.87 -6.79 22.83
C PHE A 1000 -29.25 -6.86 24.22
N LEU A 1001 -29.57 -5.88 25.05
CA LEU A 1001 -29.15 -5.84 26.44
C LEU A 1001 -29.91 -6.88 27.25
N ARG A 1002 -29.21 -7.72 28.00
CA ARG A 1002 -29.83 -8.61 28.99
C ARG A 1002 -30.26 -7.77 30.18
N VAL A 1003 -31.56 -7.71 30.46
CA VAL A 1003 -32.11 -7.03 31.65
C VAL A 1003 -32.71 -8.08 32.57
N LYS A 1004 -32.32 -8.06 33.85
CA LYS A 1004 -32.99 -8.83 34.91
C LYS A 1004 -34.19 -8.02 35.39
N LEU A 1005 -35.40 -8.53 35.19
CA LEU A 1005 -36.63 -7.82 35.57
C LEU A 1005 -37.06 -8.21 36.98
N SER A 1006 -37.75 -7.28 37.67
CA SER A 1006 -38.43 -7.57 38.93
C SER A 1006 -39.63 -8.50 38.68
N ALA A 1007 -39.90 -9.40 39.64
CA ALA A 1007 -41.11 -10.21 39.63
C ALA A 1007 -42.37 -9.41 40.03
N VAL A 1008 -42.20 -8.20 40.57
CA VAL A 1008 -43.29 -7.31 40.97
C VAL A 1008 -43.56 -6.31 39.84
N PRO A 1009 -44.78 -6.28 39.27
CA PRO A 1009 -45.17 -5.26 38.29
C PRO A 1009 -45.12 -3.83 38.86
N GLY A 1010 -44.85 -2.85 38.01
CA GLY A 1010 -44.76 -1.44 38.41
C GLY A 1010 -43.83 -0.62 37.52
N GLU A 1011 -43.64 0.65 37.89
CA GLU A 1011 -42.69 1.55 37.24
C GLU A 1011 -41.30 1.45 37.88
N TYR A 1012 -40.29 1.33 37.03
CA TYR A 1012 -38.88 1.23 37.40
C TYR A 1012 -38.04 2.20 36.55
N ARG A 1013 -36.82 2.48 37.01
CA ARG A 1013 -35.80 3.15 36.21
C ARG A 1013 -34.79 2.11 35.72
N LEU A 1014 -34.59 2.09 34.41
CA LEU A 1014 -33.55 1.31 33.75
C LEU A 1014 -32.38 2.25 33.41
N GLY A 1015 -31.33 2.20 34.23
CA GLY A 1015 -30.06 2.84 33.93
C GLY A 1015 -29.22 1.96 33.00
N LEU A 1016 -28.67 2.56 31.95
CA LEU A 1016 -27.75 1.90 31.02
C LEU A 1016 -26.40 2.62 31.07
N ALA A 1017 -25.30 1.86 31.18
CA ALA A 1017 -23.96 2.42 31.23
C ALA A 1017 -22.96 1.57 30.45
N LEU A 1018 -22.17 2.19 29.57
CA LEU A 1018 -21.01 1.53 28.96
C LEU A 1018 -19.79 1.70 29.88
N ARG A 1019 -19.39 0.64 30.57
CA ARG A 1019 -18.23 0.63 31.47
C ARG A 1019 -17.33 -0.57 31.16
N ARG A 1020 -16.15 -0.62 31.76
CA ARG A 1020 -15.28 -1.79 31.66
C ARG A 1020 -15.94 -3.00 32.34
N GLU A 1021 -15.65 -4.19 31.85
CA GLU A 1021 -16.10 -5.45 32.47
C GLU A 1021 -15.45 -5.71 33.84
N ASP A 1022 -14.25 -5.17 34.07
CA ASP A 1022 -13.50 -5.25 35.33
C ASP A 1022 -13.73 -4.05 36.28
N ALA A 1023 -14.59 -3.10 35.89
CA ALA A 1023 -15.03 -2.02 36.79
C ALA A 1023 -16.11 -2.52 37.77
N PRO A 1024 -16.29 -1.86 38.93
CA PRO A 1024 -17.48 -2.05 39.76
C PRO A 1024 -18.75 -1.85 38.94
N ALA A 1025 -19.80 -2.60 39.26
CA ALA A 1025 -21.11 -2.39 38.65
C ALA A 1025 -21.62 -0.99 39.04
N PRO A 1026 -22.08 -0.17 38.07
CA PRO A 1026 -22.47 1.21 38.35
C PRO A 1026 -23.75 1.27 39.17
N GLU A 1027 -23.88 2.30 40.00
CA GLU A 1027 -25.18 2.69 40.56
C GLU A 1027 -26.03 3.41 39.51
N LEU A 1028 -27.34 3.55 39.77
CA LEU A 1028 -28.27 4.18 38.82
C LEU A 1028 -27.82 5.60 38.43
N HIS A 1029 -27.38 6.39 39.42
CA HIS A 1029 -26.94 7.76 39.25
C HIS A 1029 -25.59 7.90 38.51
N GLU A 1030 -24.87 6.79 38.29
CA GLU A 1030 -23.62 6.70 37.53
C GLU A 1030 -23.84 6.21 36.09
N CYS A 1031 -25.08 5.94 35.70
CA CYS A 1031 -25.43 5.46 34.36
C CYS A 1031 -25.36 6.58 33.31
N ASP A 1032 -25.04 6.22 32.06
CA ASP A 1032 -24.91 7.19 30.96
C ASP A 1032 -26.27 7.73 30.50
N VAL A 1033 -27.30 6.89 30.59
CA VAL A 1033 -28.70 7.21 30.27
C VAL A 1033 -29.65 6.46 31.20
N GLU A 1034 -30.75 7.10 31.60
CA GLU A 1034 -31.87 6.49 32.33
C GLU A 1034 -33.12 6.47 31.45
N TYR A 1035 -33.87 5.37 31.47
CA TYR A 1035 -35.18 5.25 30.84
C TYR A 1035 -36.21 4.75 31.85
N LEU A 1036 -37.47 5.18 31.68
CA LEU A 1036 -38.58 4.59 32.43
C LEU A 1036 -38.85 3.18 31.88
N LEU A 1037 -38.88 2.17 32.74
CA LEU A 1037 -39.31 0.82 32.42
C LEU A 1037 -40.62 0.51 33.14
N LEU A 1038 -41.70 0.38 32.38
CA LEU A 1038 -42.97 -0.12 32.89
C LEU A 1038 -42.97 -1.64 32.80
N LEU A 1039 -43.00 -2.31 33.95
CA LEU A 1039 -43.27 -3.74 34.05
C LEU A 1039 -44.77 -3.94 34.22
N GLU A 1040 -45.42 -4.38 33.15
CA GLU A 1040 -46.87 -4.57 33.18
C GLU A 1040 -47.25 -5.73 34.11
N ALA A 1041 -48.39 -5.57 34.79
CA ALA A 1041 -48.96 -6.69 35.51
C ALA A 1041 -49.31 -7.80 34.52
N LYS A 1042 -49.12 -9.06 34.92
CA LYS A 1042 -49.57 -10.22 34.13
C LYS A 1042 -51.09 -10.36 34.22
N THR A 1043 -51.76 -9.36 33.65
CA THR A 1043 -53.21 -9.23 33.56
C THR A 1043 -53.70 -10.20 32.48
N PRO A 1044 -54.83 -10.92 32.68
CA PRO A 1044 -55.48 -11.63 31.59
C PRO A 1044 -55.84 -10.60 30.52
N ALA A 1045 -55.31 -10.77 29.31
CA ALA A 1045 -55.25 -9.68 28.34
C ALA A 1045 -56.61 -9.41 27.67
N THR A 1046 -57.18 -8.23 27.94
CA THR A 1046 -58.23 -7.61 27.11
C THR A 1046 -57.59 -6.48 26.29
N ALA A 1047 -56.97 -6.84 25.15
CA ALA A 1047 -56.11 -5.95 24.36
C ALA A 1047 -56.52 -5.92 22.88
N ASP A 1048 -57.79 -5.62 22.60
CA ASP A 1048 -58.47 -5.98 21.35
C ASP A 1048 -58.44 -4.92 20.22
N SER A 1049 -57.60 -3.87 20.31
CA SER A 1049 -57.36 -2.93 19.20
C SER A 1049 -55.90 -2.51 19.03
N ALA A 1050 -55.25 -1.96 20.08
CA ALA A 1050 -53.87 -1.48 20.00
C ALA A 1050 -52.81 -2.58 19.75
N VAL A 1051 -53.17 -3.85 19.93
CA VAL A 1051 -52.35 -5.00 19.53
C VAL A 1051 -52.62 -5.37 18.06
N LEU A 1052 -53.88 -5.34 17.61
CA LEU A 1052 -54.25 -5.55 16.21
C LEU A 1052 -53.65 -4.48 15.28
N ASP A 1053 -53.60 -3.22 15.68
CA ASP A 1053 -52.99 -2.16 14.87
C ASP A 1053 -51.45 -2.26 14.84
N ARG A 1054 -50.81 -2.65 15.96
CA ARG A 1054 -49.37 -2.98 15.96
C ARG A 1054 -49.06 -4.19 15.09
N LEU A 1055 -49.89 -5.23 15.13
CA LEU A 1055 -49.76 -6.40 14.25
C LEU A 1055 -49.99 -6.06 12.78
N ARG A 1056 -50.96 -5.20 12.45
CA ARG A 1056 -51.16 -4.70 11.09
C ARG A 1056 -49.96 -3.87 10.62
N SER A 1057 -49.37 -3.05 11.48
CA SER A 1057 -48.16 -2.29 11.16
C SER A 1057 -46.96 -3.20 10.92
N ALA A 1058 -46.73 -4.20 11.79
CA ALA A 1058 -45.66 -5.17 11.65
C ALA A 1058 -45.86 -6.12 10.44
N LEU A 1059 -47.10 -6.54 10.17
CA LEU A 1059 -47.46 -7.27 8.95
C LEU A 1059 -47.24 -6.40 7.70
N ALA A 1060 -47.60 -5.12 7.73
CA ALA A 1060 -47.37 -4.20 6.62
C ALA A 1060 -45.87 -3.91 6.39
N GLU A 1061 -45.03 -3.91 7.43
CA GLU A 1061 -43.57 -3.89 7.25
C GLU A 1061 -43.05 -5.22 6.69
N VAL A 1062 -43.58 -6.36 7.12
CA VAL A 1062 -43.21 -7.67 6.56
C VAL A 1062 -43.71 -7.87 5.13
N GLU A 1063 -44.85 -7.31 4.75
CA GLU A 1063 -45.36 -7.28 3.37
C GLU A 1063 -44.52 -6.33 2.50
N LYS A 1064 -44.08 -5.18 3.02
CA LYS A 1064 -43.05 -4.34 2.37
C LYS A 1064 -41.69 -5.04 2.23
N LEU A 1065 -41.41 -6.07 3.03
CA LEU A 1065 -40.23 -6.93 2.93
C LEU A 1065 -40.49 -8.19 2.08
N GLN A 1066 -41.73 -8.46 1.66
CA GLN A 1066 -42.05 -9.48 0.63
C GLN A 1066 -41.84 -8.92 -0.77
N ASP A 1067 -42.17 -7.64 -0.99
CA ASP A 1067 -41.81 -6.97 -2.23
C ASP A 1067 -40.30 -6.71 -2.25
N LEU A 1068 -39.65 -7.40 -3.19
CA LEU A 1068 -38.24 -7.27 -3.46
C LEU A 1068 -37.99 -5.87 -4.05
N PRO A 1069 -36.89 -5.18 -3.69
CA PRO A 1069 -36.72 -3.76 -4.01
C PRO A 1069 -36.83 -3.48 -5.51
N ASP A 1070 -37.43 -2.34 -5.88
CA ASP A 1070 -37.68 -1.94 -7.28
C ASP A 1070 -36.45 -2.16 -8.16
N GLY A 1071 -36.54 -3.12 -9.09
CA GLY A 1071 -35.44 -3.59 -9.93
C GLY A 1071 -34.96 -5.02 -9.65
N TYR A 1072 -35.38 -5.67 -8.56
CA TYR A 1072 -35.11 -7.07 -8.32
C TYR A 1072 -35.92 -7.96 -9.29
N SER A 1073 -35.24 -8.62 -10.22
CA SER A 1073 -35.80 -9.72 -11.02
C SER A 1073 -35.54 -11.03 -10.29
N ASP A 1074 -36.59 -11.72 -9.87
CA ASP A 1074 -36.47 -13.16 -9.61
C ASP A 1074 -36.03 -13.86 -10.90
N VAL A 1075 -34.83 -14.45 -10.88
CA VAL A 1075 -34.23 -15.16 -12.01
C VAL A 1075 -34.68 -16.63 -12.09
N SER A 1076 -35.48 -17.11 -11.12
CA SER A 1076 -35.96 -18.49 -11.04
C SER A 1076 -37.34 -18.71 -11.67
N THR A 1077 -38.10 -17.66 -11.98
CA THR A 1077 -39.47 -17.74 -12.50
C THR A 1077 -39.65 -17.00 -13.84
N GLY A 1078 -40.72 -17.36 -14.58
CA GLY A 1078 -41.05 -16.84 -15.91
C GLY A 1078 -40.66 -17.77 -17.09
N PRO A 1079 -41.15 -17.49 -18.32
CA PRO A 1079 -41.02 -18.40 -19.47
C PRO A 1079 -39.58 -18.66 -19.93
N PHE A 1080 -38.63 -17.83 -19.51
CA PHE A 1080 -37.20 -17.97 -19.81
C PHE A 1080 -36.37 -18.53 -18.64
N ALA A 1081 -36.99 -18.96 -17.53
CA ALA A 1081 -36.28 -19.43 -16.33
C ALA A 1081 -35.23 -20.51 -16.63
N LYS A 1082 -35.56 -21.53 -17.43
CA LYS A 1082 -34.60 -22.58 -17.84
C LYS A 1082 -33.42 -22.04 -18.66
N PHE A 1083 -33.64 -21.07 -19.53
CA PHE A 1083 -32.57 -20.45 -20.33
C PHE A 1083 -31.66 -19.58 -19.46
N LYS A 1084 -32.25 -18.79 -18.55
CA LYS A 1084 -31.51 -18.04 -17.53
C LYS A 1084 -30.74 -18.98 -16.58
N GLN A 1085 -31.29 -20.14 -16.23
CA GLN A 1085 -30.63 -21.14 -15.38
C GLN A 1085 -29.41 -21.77 -16.07
N GLN A 1086 -29.49 -22.10 -17.36
CA GLN A 1086 -28.33 -22.55 -18.16
C GLN A 1086 -27.25 -21.48 -18.32
N ILE A 1087 -27.65 -20.20 -18.45
CA ILE A 1087 -26.71 -19.06 -18.41
C ILE A 1087 -26.09 -18.92 -17.01
N LYS A 1088 -26.88 -19.08 -15.95
CA LYS A 1088 -26.42 -19.03 -14.56
C LYS A 1088 -25.42 -20.15 -14.25
N GLU A 1089 -25.63 -21.36 -14.74
CA GLU A 1089 -24.67 -22.48 -14.63
C GLU A 1089 -23.35 -22.19 -15.36
N ARG A 1090 -23.40 -21.58 -16.56
CA ARG A 1090 -22.19 -21.13 -17.28
C ARG A 1090 -21.46 -19.99 -16.56
N LEU A 1091 -22.17 -19.01 -16.01
CA LEU A 1091 -21.58 -17.87 -15.29
C LEU A 1091 -21.07 -18.23 -13.90
N LEU A 1092 -21.75 -19.14 -13.18
CA LEU A 1092 -21.29 -19.68 -11.88
C LEU A 1092 -20.00 -20.49 -11.99
N HIS A 1093 -19.65 -20.98 -13.19
CA HIS A 1093 -18.33 -21.58 -13.41
C HIS A 1093 -17.20 -20.53 -13.46
N GLN A 1094 -17.51 -19.25 -13.73
CA GLN A 1094 -16.54 -18.16 -13.90
C GLN A 1094 -16.44 -17.21 -12.69
N PHE A 1095 -17.49 -17.10 -11.86
CA PHE A 1095 -17.58 -16.11 -10.76
C PHE A 1095 -17.77 -16.72 -9.36
N LYS A 1096 -17.03 -17.78 -9.03
CA LYS A 1096 -17.29 -18.61 -7.83
C LYS A 1096 -17.14 -17.96 -6.45
N THR A 1097 -16.51 -16.79 -6.30
CA THR A 1097 -16.21 -16.23 -4.97
C THR A 1097 -16.85 -14.87 -4.72
N ALA A 1098 -16.53 -13.83 -5.50
CA ALA A 1098 -16.97 -12.46 -5.20
C ALA A 1098 -18.50 -12.28 -5.20
N TYR A 1099 -19.22 -12.93 -6.11
CA TYR A 1099 -20.69 -12.85 -6.17
C TYR A 1099 -21.34 -13.60 -5.00
N VAL A 1100 -20.77 -14.74 -4.60
CA VAL A 1100 -21.23 -15.53 -3.44
C VAL A 1100 -20.93 -14.79 -2.13
N ASP A 1101 -19.81 -14.08 -2.04
CA ASP A 1101 -19.42 -13.39 -0.81
C ASP A 1101 -20.14 -12.03 -0.63
N VAL A 1102 -20.40 -11.29 -1.71
CA VAL A 1102 -21.27 -10.10 -1.66
C VAL A 1102 -22.71 -10.50 -1.32
N LEU A 1103 -23.24 -11.54 -1.97
CA LEU A 1103 -24.55 -12.09 -1.60
C LEU A 1103 -24.54 -12.64 -0.18
N SER A 1104 -23.52 -13.39 0.26
CA SER A 1104 -23.44 -13.94 1.61
C SER A 1104 -23.42 -12.85 2.69
N ARG A 1105 -22.67 -11.76 2.48
CA ARG A 1105 -22.63 -10.62 3.41
C ARG A 1105 -23.95 -9.86 3.44
N GLN A 1106 -24.52 -9.52 2.26
CA GLN A 1106 -25.83 -8.87 2.17
C GLN A 1106 -26.93 -9.76 2.76
N GLN A 1107 -26.88 -11.06 2.48
CA GLN A 1107 -27.84 -12.06 2.94
C GLN A 1107 -27.63 -12.43 4.41
N SER A 1108 -26.44 -12.29 4.99
CA SER A 1108 -26.21 -12.43 6.44
C SER A 1108 -26.63 -11.20 7.24
N GLU A 1109 -26.52 -9.99 6.67
CA GLU A 1109 -27.11 -8.79 7.26
C GLU A 1109 -28.64 -8.84 7.14
N TRP A 1110 -29.17 -9.18 5.96
CA TRP A 1110 -30.59 -9.37 5.71
C TRP A 1110 -31.18 -10.52 6.54
N ASN A 1111 -30.53 -11.68 6.65
CA ASN A 1111 -30.99 -12.79 7.49
C ASN A 1111 -30.95 -12.42 8.98
N ARG A 1112 -30.00 -11.58 9.43
CA ARG A 1112 -30.02 -11.04 10.80
C ARG A 1112 -31.17 -10.06 11.01
N GLN A 1113 -31.46 -9.18 10.04
CA GLN A 1113 -32.62 -8.27 10.09
C GLN A 1113 -33.96 -9.02 10.03
N VAL A 1114 -34.08 -10.03 9.16
CA VAL A 1114 -35.25 -10.91 9.06
C VAL A 1114 -35.39 -11.79 10.31
N GLY A 1115 -34.29 -12.30 10.87
CA GLY A 1115 -34.29 -13.04 12.13
C GLY A 1115 -34.71 -12.19 13.32
N LEU A 1116 -34.28 -10.92 13.37
CA LEU A 1116 -34.75 -9.91 14.32
C LEU A 1116 -36.27 -9.72 14.23
N VAL A 1117 -36.77 -9.40 13.02
CA VAL A 1117 -38.19 -9.17 12.77
C VAL A 1117 -39.03 -10.41 13.05
N LEU A 1118 -38.58 -11.60 12.66
CA LEU A 1118 -39.27 -12.87 12.92
C LEU A 1118 -39.28 -13.26 14.40
N HIS A 1119 -38.26 -12.88 15.18
CA HIS A 1119 -38.25 -13.08 16.63
C HIS A 1119 -39.29 -12.17 17.31
N GLU A 1120 -39.35 -10.91 16.90
CA GLU A 1120 -40.32 -9.92 17.37
C GLU A 1120 -41.77 -10.30 16.97
N LEU A 1121 -41.96 -10.87 15.78
CA LEU A 1121 -43.22 -11.49 15.34
C LEU A 1121 -43.56 -12.76 16.12
N ALA A 1122 -42.58 -13.60 16.47
CA ALA A 1122 -42.79 -14.80 17.27
C ALA A 1122 -43.20 -14.46 18.71
N GLU A 1123 -42.58 -13.45 19.33
CA GLU A 1123 -43.00 -12.93 20.64
C GLU A 1123 -44.40 -12.30 20.57
N SER A 1124 -44.70 -11.51 19.53
CA SER A 1124 -46.03 -10.92 19.32
C SER A 1124 -47.13 -11.98 19.13
N VAL A 1125 -46.86 -13.06 18.38
CA VAL A 1125 -47.79 -14.19 18.21
C VAL A 1125 -47.94 -15.00 19.50
N ALA A 1126 -46.86 -15.15 20.29
CA ALA A 1126 -46.93 -15.81 21.59
C ALA A 1126 -47.68 -14.96 22.66
N LEU A 1127 -47.73 -13.64 22.49
CA LEU A 1127 -48.60 -12.74 23.27
C LEU A 1127 -50.08 -12.99 22.91
N LEU A 1128 -50.42 -12.97 21.61
CA LEU A 1128 -51.78 -13.21 21.11
C LEU A 1128 -52.38 -14.55 21.57
N GLU A 1129 -51.60 -15.63 21.57
CA GLU A 1129 -52.11 -16.94 22.03
C GLU A 1129 -52.56 -16.91 23.48
N ARG A 1130 -51.91 -16.11 24.33
CA ARG A 1130 -52.27 -15.98 25.75
C ARG A 1130 -53.56 -15.16 25.93
N SER A 1131 -53.79 -14.17 25.06
CA SER A 1131 -55.05 -13.42 25.01
C SER A 1131 -56.20 -14.29 24.49
N ALA A 1132 -56.01 -15.01 23.39
CA ALA A 1132 -57.04 -15.84 22.77
C ALA A 1132 -57.50 -17.02 23.66
N VAL A 1133 -56.60 -17.59 24.46
CA VAL A 1133 -56.95 -18.64 25.43
C VAL A 1133 -57.73 -18.11 26.64
N ALA A 1134 -57.69 -16.79 26.91
CA ALA A 1134 -58.44 -16.18 28.00
C ALA A 1134 -59.92 -15.91 27.67
N GLU A 1135 -60.30 -15.80 26.39
CA GLU A 1135 -61.67 -15.57 25.94
C GLU A 1135 -62.31 -16.81 25.28
N GLN A 1136 -62.91 -17.68 26.09
CA GLN A 1136 -63.61 -18.89 25.63
C GLN A 1136 -65.10 -18.69 25.27
N SER A 1137 -65.59 -17.45 25.09
CA SER A 1137 -67.04 -17.18 25.01
C SER A 1137 -67.51 -16.22 23.89
N SER A 1138 -66.88 -16.22 22.71
CA SER A 1138 -67.48 -15.60 21.51
C SER A 1138 -67.05 -16.26 20.20
N GLU A 1139 -67.87 -16.17 19.15
CA GLU A 1139 -67.55 -16.69 17.80
C GLU A 1139 -66.31 -16.00 17.19
N LYS A 1140 -66.00 -14.76 17.58
CA LYS A 1140 -64.77 -14.06 17.14
C LYS A 1140 -63.48 -14.76 17.60
N SER A 1141 -63.51 -15.43 18.76
CA SER A 1141 -62.37 -16.20 19.28
C SER A 1141 -61.97 -17.34 18.32
N SER A 1142 -62.92 -17.89 17.55
CA SER A 1142 -62.66 -18.92 16.53
C SER A 1142 -61.85 -18.39 15.35
N GLU A 1143 -62.23 -17.24 14.78
CA GLU A 1143 -61.49 -16.63 13.67
C GLU A 1143 -60.10 -16.13 14.10
N LEU A 1144 -60.01 -15.51 15.28
CA LEU A 1144 -58.74 -15.04 15.83
C LEU A 1144 -57.79 -16.23 16.10
N SER A 1145 -58.28 -17.31 16.71
CA SER A 1145 -57.52 -18.54 16.92
C SER A 1145 -57.10 -19.21 15.60
N SER A 1146 -57.95 -19.16 14.57
CA SER A 1146 -57.63 -19.64 13.21
C SER A 1146 -56.54 -18.81 12.53
N LEU A 1147 -56.55 -17.48 12.70
CA LEU A 1147 -55.53 -16.58 12.18
C LEU A 1147 -54.20 -16.76 12.92
N VAL A 1148 -54.23 -16.78 14.26
CA VAL A 1148 -53.06 -17.02 15.11
C VAL A 1148 -52.46 -18.41 14.85
N ALA A 1149 -53.27 -19.46 14.69
CA ALA A 1149 -52.79 -20.79 14.31
C ALA A 1149 -52.21 -20.84 12.88
N ARG A 1150 -52.66 -19.99 11.95
CA ARG A 1150 -52.02 -19.83 10.63
C ARG A 1150 -50.71 -19.07 10.74
N LEU A 1151 -50.68 -17.92 11.41
CA LEU A 1151 -49.46 -17.13 11.65
C LEU A 1151 -48.40 -17.94 12.39
N ARG A 1152 -48.76 -18.67 13.46
CA ARG A 1152 -47.83 -19.55 14.20
C ARG A 1152 -47.36 -20.76 13.40
N ARG A 1153 -48.10 -21.20 12.37
CA ARG A 1153 -47.61 -22.18 11.38
C ARG A 1153 -46.70 -21.52 10.34
N GLY A 1154 -47.00 -20.31 9.91
CA GLY A 1154 -46.15 -19.49 9.03
C GLY A 1154 -44.80 -19.16 9.68
N VAL A 1155 -44.81 -18.55 10.87
CA VAL A 1155 -43.62 -18.19 11.65
C VAL A 1155 -42.83 -19.43 12.05
N ARG A 1156 -43.44 -20.53 12.54
CA ARG A 1156 -42.68 -21.77 12.77
C ARG A 1156 -42.16 -22.40 11.49
N SER A 1157 -42.89 -22.35 10.37
CA SER A 1157 -42.38 -22.81 9.08
C SER A 1157 -41.23 -21.93 8.57
N ALA A 1158 -41.26 -20.62 8.81
CA ALA A 1158 -40.20 -19.69 8.47
C ALA A 1158 -38.97 -19.86 9.38
N VAL A 1159 -39.17 -19.91 10.70
CA VAL A 1159 -38.12 -20.16 11.69
C VAL A 1159 -37.51 -21.55 11.47
N THR A 1160 -38.28 -22.62 11.36
CA THR A 1160 -37.74 -23.96 11.06
C THR A 1160 -37.17 -24.07 9.65
N LYS A 1161 -37.57 -23.22 8.67
CA LYS A 1161 -36.85 -23.10 7.39
C LYS A 1161 -35.54 -22.33 7.53
N ILE A 1162 -35.47 -21.32 8.40
CA ILE A 1162 -34.25 -20.55 8.68
C ILE A 1162 -33.30 -21.43 9.49
N GLU A 1163 -33.73 -22.02 10.60
CA GLU A 1163 -32.98 -23.03 11.37
C GLU A 1163 -32.59 -24.22 10.48
N SER A 1164 -33.44 -24.69 9.55
CA SER A 1164 -33.05 -25.73 8.58
C SER A 1164 -32.13 -25.21 7.47
N LEU A 1165 -32.13 -23.92 7.15
CA LEU A 1165 -31.20 -23.30 6.21
C LEU A 1165 -29.86 -23.03 6.89
N GLU A 1166 -29.85 -22.56 8.13
CA GLU A 1166 -28.70 -22.40 9.01
C GLU A 1166 -28.08 -23.76 9.31
N GLU A 1167 -28.86 -24.77 9.69
CA GLU A 1167 -28.37 -26.14 9.88
C GLU A 1167 -27.95 -26.79 8.55
N ARG A 1168 -28.57 -26.46 7.41
CA ARG A 1168 -28.05 -26.88 6.09
C ARG A 1168 -26.82 -26.11 5.68
N ILE A 1169 -26.65 -24.85 6.10
CA ILE A 1169 -25.46 -24.03 5.87
C ILE A 1169 -24.35 -24.57 6.76
N GLU A 1170 -24.53 -24.73 8.07
CA GLU A 1170 -23.58 -25.38 8.97
C GLU A 1170 -23.23 -26.80 8.52
N ARG A 1171 -24.20 -27.60 8.03
CA ARG A 1171 -23.90 -28.93 7.45
C ARG A 1171 -23.19 -28.83 6.09
N LEU A 1172 -23.49 -27.85 5.24
CA LEU A 1172 -22.78 -27.63 3.98
C LEU A 1172 -21.36 -27.10 4.23
N GLU A 1173 -21.17 -26.21 5.19
CA GLU A 1173 -19.89 -25.71 5.67
C GLU A 1173 -19.08 -26.86 6.29
N ALA A 1174 -19.68 -27.69 7.15
CA ALA A 1174 -19.04 -28.89 7.69
C ALA A 1174 -18.75 -29.97 6.61
N LEU A 1175 -19.56 -30.07 5.55
CA LEU A 1175 -19.31 -30.95 4.39
C LEU A 1175 -18.25 -30.38 3.44
N VAL A 1176 -18.12 -29.05 3.35
CA VAL A 1176 -17.05 -28.35 2.62
C VAL A 1176 -15.72 -28.45 3.39
N ASP A 1177 -15.74 -28.38 4.72
CA ASP A 1177 -14.60 -28.66 5.58
C ASP A 1177 -14.14 -30.13 5.49
N GLN A 1178 -15.07 -31.08 5.28
CA GLN A 1178 -14.77 -32.51 5.06
C GLN A 1178 -14.43 -32.83 3.59
N LYS A 1179 -13.22 -32.41 3.19
CA LYS A 1179 -12.60 -32.61 1.87
C LYS A 1179 -13.01 -33.88 1.08
N SER A 1180 -13.94 -33.73 0.13
CA SER A 1180 -14.05 -34.61 -1.04
C SER A 1180 -14.67 -33.86 -2.24
N PRO A 1181 -13.97 -33.66 -3.37
CA PRO A 1181 -14.46 -32.85 -4.48
C PRO A 1181 -15.75 -33.34 -5.14
N ALA A 1182 -16.05 -34.64 -5.04
CA ALA A 1182 -17.15 -35.28 -5.76
C ALA A 1182 -18.53 -35.04 -5.11
N ARG A 1183 -18.60 -34.48 -3.89
CA ARG A 1183 -19.87 -34.17 -3.19
C ARG A 1183 -20.18 -32.68 -3.07
N THR A 1184 -19.24 -31.79 -3.35
CA THR A 1184 -19.46 -30.33 -3.32
C THR A 1184 -20.22 -29.82 -4.57
N GLN A 1185 -20.59 -30.71 -5.48
CA GLN A 1185 -21.32 -30.43 -6.72
C GLN A 1185 -22.76 -30.98 -6.69
N GLU A 1186 -23.12 -31.69 -5.61
CA GLU A 1186 -24.46 -32.21 -5.29
C GLU A 1186 -25.14 -31.30 -4.24
#